data_AF-A0A7S0STN6-F1
#
_entry.id   AF-A0A7S0STN6-F1
#
_cell.length_a   1.000
_cell.length_b   1.000
_cell.length_c   1.000
_cell.angle_alpha   90.00
_cell.angle_beta   90.00
_cell.angle_gamma   90.00
#
_symmetry.space_group_name_H-M   'P 1'
#
loop_
_entity.id
_entity.type
_entity.pdbx_description
1 polymer ?
#
loop_
_entity_poly.entity_id
_entity_poly.type
_entity_poly.pdbx_seq_one_letter_code
_entity_poly.pdbx_strand_id
1 'polypeptide(L)'
;MDTINKDDLLYKDFNYSKAKLLHNWNGQLSTLDIIQQLQILPDDTDYVYWKYYQYSIDTTAYISHIATTTKNALHAANRHTLHQRIYYYTNKQKKLFATQKYGRVIKSLLGTFTPEVDLTIVETPTTLLVDPEDIHYYLTAYAKEYHSTTSPNNIETFPWYDPILCTEKNFIDTASSLLPHSHEYTLSNLWTGFMYTNETRLNTLELQEPTLTQFLDATNHSKDSAPGLSGLTYKMIQIWPKTIKILVYHALINLYRHNHVPNQWNWRLLCYIPKSEGTTTVGNLRPLALIESLRKMWINLLLYPTLKILQDNNYLSNAQHGYTHGQSTTTATMTLINYMETHSTFYISSFDFTKAFDSISQPFIDLAYLRIGCSHKLQHWLTTSDRTGRTIIRTPYAQHIWSKYGYDGFNDENSFQVGKGVGQGDIPSPHVWKFFMDILLRSLECIPNLTISSYADDLITMSPDLSTLQIAADVISSFSILTKLTLSIHKFRAFSRRPHLDNPYIHILNTDFTTITVPLNTKGSLKYLGAYHDINDDTHSQDHTQYNNSLHTLTTHLDALKSRRHLYSINILSMIFKYKIIPQLTYGLMLTNSTTKMLQILDTRQRQFIKESTGIIKQFPTALISIPTSQGGLGIQTITMALIKAKNRILFTALHSTTETDIHRMVHRHICLSSNNTYVQGQSYKLQPTNIPTWLNTTLTQLSQSNISLMTTGYPITHGSYSIHLLPITTATKDRLSQQHISIISDLISLSNDKFTYQWQLPSTIPCNLIIKHLPDISLVSSHSLLHPGQSWIVSNHLYHIITITEHAIIYDCYEDNNNTISTGSILKLQSSHSKILTQQFCSTVRVLTLPYGTNLLLITDLYHTSTPFNSLKLQPDWINQLQQSISQHIQTDYSIYSDGSFIIDGDIYDKTFLDNPKKIATAGI
;
A
#
# COMPACT_ATOMS: atom_id res chain seq x y z
N MET A 1 9.48 -38.22 21.94
CA MET A 1 8.30 -38.10 22.82
C MET A 1 8.50 -37.12 23.98
N ASP A 2 9.69 -36.50 24.15
CA ASP A 2 10.01 -35.64 25.31
C ASP A 2 9.80 -34.13 25.13
N THR A 3 8.95 -33.69 24.20
CA THR A 3 8.68 -32.26 23.99
C THR A 3 7.18 -32.00 23.87
N ILE A 4 6.40 -32.44 24.86
CA ILE A 4 5.11 -31.81 25.12
C ILE A 4 5.42 -30.57 25.94
N ASN A 5 5.35 -29.40 25.30
CA ASN A 5 5.48 -28.13 25.99
C ASN A 5 4.42 -28.07 27.08
N LYS A 6 4.81 -27.96 28.36
CA LYS A 6 3.88 -27.98 29.51
C LYS A 6 2.77 -26.93 29.39
N ASP A 7 2.99 -25.89 28.60
CA ASP A 7 2.03 -24.85 28.28
C ASP A 7 0.91 -25.30 27.31
N ASP A 8 1.15 -26.28 26.43
CA ASP A 8 0.14 -26.76 25.46
C ASP A 8 -0.96 -27.60 26.13
N LEU A 9 -0.63 -28.33 27.20
CA LEU A 9 -1.58 -29.13 27.99
C LEU A 9 -2.56 -28.27 28.80
N LEU A 10 -2.20 -27.02 29.07
CA LEU A 10 -3.07 -26.06 29.78
C LEU A 10 -4.04 -25.32 28.84
N TYR A 11 -3.80 -25.31 27.53
CA TYR A 11 -4.42 -24.35 26.61
C TYR A 11 -5.13 -24.93 25.37
N LYS A 12 -4.81 -26.15 24.91
CA LYS A 12 -5.60 -26.79 23.83
C LYS A 12 -6.88 -27.39 24.39
N ASP A 13 -8.03 -26.73 24.19
CA ASP A 13 -9.42 -27.24 24.28
C ASP A 13 -9.66 -28.50 25.12
N PHE A 14 -8.97 -28.59 26.25
CA PHE A 14 -9.22 -29.55 27.28
C PHE A 14 -10.40 -28.93 28.01
N ASN A 15 -11.57 -29.10 27.39
CA ASN A 15 -12.87 -28.69 27.88
C ASN A 15 -12.81 -28.82 29.39
N TYR A 16 -13.00 -27.76 30.17
CA TYR A 16 -12.74 -27.78 31.62
C TYR A 16 -13.40 -28.99 32.30
N SER A 17 -14.55 -29.42 31.76
CA SER A 17 -15.23 -30.70 32.01
C SER A 17 -14.36 -31.94 31.76
N LYS A 18 -13.73 -32.09 30.59
CA LYS A 18 -12.77 -33.17 30.24
C LYS A 18 -11.50 -33.13 31.12
N ALA A 19 -10.97 -31.94 31.42
CA ALA A 19 -9.79 -31.77 32.27
C ALA A 19 -10.10 -32.13 33.73
N LYS A 20 -11.29 -31.76 34.21
CA LYS A 20 -11.82 -32.15 35.51
C LYS A 20 -12.09 -33.65 35.59
N LEU A 21 -12.54 -34.28 34.50
CA LEU A 21 -12.75 -35.72 34.41
C LEU A 21 -11.41 -36.49 34.57
N LEU A 22 -10.35 -36.05 33.89
CA LEU A 22 -9.01 -36.62 34.04
C LEU A 22 -8.32 -36.25 35.37
N HIS A 23 -8.55 -35.03 35.89
CA HIS A 23 -8.08 -34.62 37.20
C HIS A 23 -8.72 -35.44 38.34
N ASN A 24 -9.99 -35.80 38.20
CA ASN A 24 -10.71 -36.62 39.16
C ASN A 24 -10.53 -38.12 38.93
N TRP A 25 -9.83 -38.53 37.86
CA TRP A 25 -9.57 -39.93 37.62
C TRP A 25 -8.63 -40.50 38.70
N ASN A 26 -9.12 -41.56 39.33
CA ASN A 26 -8.52 -42.25 40.47
C ASN A 26 -8.28 -43.75 40.17
N GLY A 27 -8.39 -44.16 38.89
CA GLY A 27 -8.23 -45.55 38.46
C GLY A 27 -9.48 -46.42 38.59
N GLN A 28 -10.62 -45.91 39.07
CA GLN A 28 -11.85 -46.71 39.24
C GLN A 28 -12.70 -46.84 37.97
N LEU A 29 -12.60 -45.91 37.02
CA LEU A 29 -13.25 -45.99 35.71
C LEU A 29 -12.34 -46.72 34.72
N SER A 30 -12.90 -47.64 33.93
CA SER A 30 -12.13 -48.35 32.91
C SER A 30 -11.66 -47.37 31.82
N THR A 31 -10.53 -47.67 31.19
CA THR A 31 -9.95 -46.86 30.11
C THR A 31 -10.95 -46.61 28.97
N LEU A 32 -11.83 -47.59 28.71
CA LEU A 32 -12.89 -47.51 27.70
C LEU A 32 -14.00 -46.50 28.08
N ASP A 33 -14.40 -46.47 29.35
CA ASP A 33 -15.45 -45.57 29.86
C ASP A 33 -15.01 -44.11 29.79
N ILE A 34 -13.73 -43.84 30.05
CA ILE A 34 -13.16 -42.50 29.94
C ILE A 34 -13.09 -42.05 28.49
N ILE A 35 -12.69 -42.93 27.57
CA ILE A 35 -12.65 -42.62 26.14
C ILE A 35 -14.06 -42.30 25.62
N GLN A 36 -15.08 -43.06 26.04
CA GLN A 36 -16.49 -42.79 25.73
C GLN A 36 -16.98 -41.47 26.34
N GLN A 37 -16.69 -41.19 27.62
CA GLN A 37 -17.11 -39.96 28.29
C GLN A 37 -16.39 -38.70 27.77
N LEU A 38 -15.16 -38.83 27.28
CA LEU A 38 -14.43 -37.76 26.60
C LEU A 38 -14.98 -37.46 25.20
N GLN A 39 -15.96 -38.24 24.69
CA GLN A 39 -16.55 -38.12 23.36
C GLN A 39 -15.49 -38.08 22.25
N ILE A 40 -14.48 -38.94 22.34
CA ILE A 40 -13.48 -39.09 21.27
C ILE A 40 -14.08 -40.06 20.25
N LEU A 41 -14.71 -39.54 19.19
CA LEU A 41 -15.20 -40.37 18.09
C LEU A 41 -14.01 -40.85 17.23
N PRO A 42 -14.03 -42.09 16.71
CA PRO A 42 -12.93 -42.64 15.92
C PRO A 42 -12.58 -41.86 14.64
N ASP A 43 -13.48 -41.01 14.16
CA ASP A 43 -13.37 -40.35 12.84
C ASP A 43 -13.11 -38.83 12.88
N ASP A 44 -12.77 -38.26 14.04
CA ASP A 44 -12.46 -36.83 14.16
C ASP A 44 -11.04 -36.53 13.64
N THR A 45 -10.96 -35.97 12.43
CA THR A 45 -9.73 -35.85 11.63
C THR A 45 -8.70 -34.83 12.13
N ASP A 46 -9.04 -34.03 13.15
CA ASP A 46 -8.18 -32.97 13.70
C ASP A 46 -7.13 -33.47 14.71
N TYR A 47 -7.12 -34.76 15.07
CA TYR A 47 -6.15 -35.33 16.01
C TYR A 47 -5.38 -36.52 15.43
N VAL A 48 -4.36 -36.22 14.61
CA VAL A 48 -3.43 -37.20 14.00
C VAL A 48 -2.78 -38.15 15.03
N TYR A 49 -2.74 -37.78 16.31
CA TYR A 49 -2.14 -38.58 17.38
C TYR A 49 -2.90 -39.87 17.75
N TRP A 50 -4.21 -39.97 17.51
CA TRP A 50 -5.02 -41.12 17.94
C TRP A 50 -5.17 -42.21 16.88
N LYS A 51 -4.76 -41.94 15.64
CA LYS A 51 -4.95 -42.86 14.50
C LYS A 51 -4.06 -44.11 14.56
N TYR A 52 -3.01 -44.11 15.39
CA TYR A 52 -2.11 -45.25 15.57
C TYR A 52 -2.52 -46.20 16.72
N TYR A 53 -3.62 -45.92 17.43
CA TYR A 53 -3.90 -46.56 18.72
C TYR A 53 -4.81 -47.79 18.68
N GLN A 54 -5.05 -48.38 17.52
CA GLN A 54 -5.82 -49.63 17.42
C GLN A 54 -5.00 -50.88 17.79
N TYR A 55 -3.69 -50.79 18.06
CA TYR A 55 -2.83 -51.96 18.25
C TYR A 55 -1.70 -51.84 19.30
N SER A 56 -1.91 -51.22 20.47
CA SER A 56 -0.91 -51.38 21.56
C SER A 56 -1.49 -51.39 22.98
N ILE A 57 -0.85 -52.22 23.81
CA ILE A 57 -1.25 -52.72 25.13
C ILE A 57 -1.13 -51.67 26.26
N ASP A 58 -0.84 -50.39 25.97
CA ASP A 58 -0.38 -49.40 26.98
C ASP A 58 -1.22 -48.12 27.12
N THR A 59 -2.49 -48.14 26.70
CA THR A 59 -3.43 -47.00 26.80
C THR A 59 -3.61 -46.48 28.23
N THR A 60 -3.59 -47.37 29.23
CA THR A 60 -3.78 -47.01 30.65
C THR A 60 -2.58 -46.26 31.23
N ALA A 61 -1.35 -46.63 30.86
CA ALA A 61 -0.14 -45.93 31.29
C ALA A 61 -0.07 -44.52 30.68
N TYR A 62 -0.45 -44.38 29.41
CA TYR A 62 -0.52 -43.09 28.73
C TYR A 62 -1.57 -42.15 29.32
N ILE A 63 -2.78 -42.65 29.60
CA ILE A 63 -3.85 -41.85 30.24
C ILE A 63 -3.45 -41.49 31.68
N SER A 64 -2.75 -42.36 32.41
CA SER A 64 -2.17 -42.05 33.72
C SER A 64 -1.09 -40.98 33.67
N HIS A 65 -0.22 -41.04 32.67
CA HIS A 65 0.76 -40.00 32.41
C HIS A 65 0.08 -38.65 32.10
N ILE A 66 -0.92 -38.62 31.21
CA ILE A 66 -1.69 -37.39 30.91
C ILE A 66 -2.41 -36.88 32.16
N ALA A 67 -3.10 -37.73 32.91
CA ALA A 67 -3.84 -37.34 34.11
C ALA A 67 -2.90 -36.76 35.19
N THR A 68 -1.72 -37.36 35.38
CA THR A 68 -0.69 -36.88 36.30
C THR A 68 -0.11 -35.55 35.84
N THR A 69 0.17 -35.41 34.55
CA THR A 69 0.69 -34.17 33.96
C THR A 69 -0.36 -33.06 34.04
N THR A 70 -1.63 -33.39 33.83
CA THR A 70 -2.77 -32.47 33.96
C THR A 70 -3.00 -32.06 35.41
N LYS A 71 -2.88 -32.98 36.39
CA LYS A 71 -2.90 -32.69 37.84
C LYS A 71 -1.78 -31.71 38.22
N ASN A 72 -0.57 -31.94 37.73
CA ASN A 72 0.58 -31.07 37.98
C ASN A 72 0.42 -29.69 37.33
N ALA A 73 -0.10 -29.63 36.12
CA ALA A 73 -0.37 -28.37 35.41
C ALA A 73 -1.50 -27.55 36.06
N LEU A 74 -2.53 -28.21 36.58
CA LEU A 74 -3.65 -27.60 37.30
C LEU A 74 -3.39 -27.34 38.79
N HIS A 75 -2.18 -27.62 39.29
CA HIS A 75 -1.82 -27.34 40.68
C HIS A 75 -2.03 -25.86 41.02
N ALA A 76 -2.55 -25.56 42.20
CA ALA A 76 -2.98 -24.20 42.59
C ALA A 76 -1.85 -23.16 42.43
N ALA A 77 -0.60 -23.54 42.74
CA ALA A 77 0.58 -22.69 42.59
C ALA A 77 0.91 -22.35 41.11
N ASN A 78 0.73 -23.31 40.19
CA ASN A 78 0.96 -23.11 38.76
C ASN A 78 -0.13 -22.23 38.15
N ARG A 79 -1.40 -22.41 38.57
CA ARG A 79 -2.50 -21.52 38.18
C ARG A 79 -2.30 -20.10 38.70
N HIS A 80 -1.85 -19.94 39.95
CA HIS A 80 -1.56 -18.63 40.51
C HIS A 80 -0.44 -17.91 39.73
N THR A 81 0.67 -18.62 39.47
CA THR A 81 1.78 -18.10 38.64
C THR A 81 1.31 -17.71 37.24
N LEU A 82 0.45 -18.53 36.61
CA LEU A 82 -0.13 -18.23 35.30
C LEU A 82 -1.01 -16.98 35.34
N HIS A 83 -1.91 -16.86 36.33
CA HIS A 83 -2.75 -15.68 36.52
C HIS A 83 -1.92 -14.42 36.73
N GLN A 84 -0.84 -14.49 37.51
CA GLN A 84 0.09 -13.37 37.70
C GLN A 84 0.78 -12.98 36.39
N ARG A 85 1.23 -13.96 35.59
CA ARG A 85 1.81 -13.71 34.25
C ARG A 85 0.79 -13.04 33.31
N ILE A 86 -0.44 -13.56 33.24
CA ILE A 86 -1.52 -12.98 32.44
C ILE A 86 -1.75 -11.53 32.87
N TYR A 87 -1.93 -11.29 34.17
CA TYR A 87 -2.15 -9.96 34.71
C TYR A 87 -1.01 -8.99 34.36
N TYR A 88 0.25 -9.43 34.50
CA TYR A 88 1.42 -8.65 34.12
C TYR A 88 1.43 -8.28 32.63
N TYR A 89 1.24 -9.26 31.73
CA TYR A 89 1.24 -9.02 30.29
C TYR A 89 0.06 -8.16 29.83
N THR A 90 -1.13 -8.41 30.36
CA THR A 90 -2.32 -7.59 30.09
C THR A 90 -2.10 -6.14 30.55
N ASN A 91 -1.50 -5.92 31.72
CA ASN A 91 -1.18 -4.57 32.19
C ASN A 91 -0.08 -3.88 31.37
N LYS A 92 0.96 -4.62 30.96
CA LYS A 92 1.99 -4.12 30.05
C LYS A 92 1.39 -3.68 28.71
N GLN A 93 0.46 -4.47 28.16
CA GLN A 93 -0.26 -4.13 26.93
C GLN A 93 -1.19 -2.94 27.13
N LYS A 94 -1.94 -2.85 28.24
CA LYS A 94 -2.76 -1.68 28.59
C LYS A 94 -1.92 -0.40 28.69
N LYS A 95 -0.73 -0.45 29.31
CA LYS A 95 0.20 0.68 29.36
C LYS A 95 0.67 1.09 27.96
N LEU A 96 1.09 0.13 27.13
CA LEU A 96 1.48 0.41 25.75
C LEU A 96 0.34 1.03 24.95
N PHE A 97 -0.88 0.53 25.14
CA PHE A 97 -2.09 1.05 24.52
C PHE A 97 -2.40 2.49 24.97
N ALA A 98 -2.31 2.78 26.27
CA ALA A 98 -2.47 4.13 26.82
C ALA A 98 -1.42 5.11 26.27
N THR A 99 -0.19 4.64 26.01
CA THR A 99 0.88 5.42 25.36
C THR A 99 0.78 5.45 23.83
N GLN A 100 -0.33 4.98 23.24
CA GLN A 100 -0.58 4.93 21.79
C GLN A 100 0.46 4.12 20.98
N LYS A 101 1.17 3.18 21.63
CA LYS A 101 2.18 2.31 20.99
C LYS A 101 1.53 1.05 20.39
N TYR A 102 0.47 1.21 19.60
CA TYR A 102 -0.35 0.12 19.08
C TYR A 102 0.44 -0.94 18.30
N GLY A 103 1.43 -0.52 17.49
CA GLY A 103 2.25 -1.45 16.72
C GLY A 103 3.02 -2.47 17.58
N ARG A 104 3.50 -2.05 18.77
CA ARG A 104 4.19 -2.97 19.70
C ARG A 104 3.22 -4.00 20.31
N VAL A 105 1.99 -3.59 20.59
CA VAL A 105 0.94 -4.49 21.09
C VAL A 105 0.59 -5.53 20.03
N ILE A 106 0.35 -5.09 18.79
CA ILE A 106 0.03 -5.98 17.66
C ILE A 106 1.16 -7.00 17.43
N LYS A 107 2.43 -6.55 17.34
CA LYS A 107 3.58 -7.45 17.15
C LYS A 107 3.70 -8.49 18.27
N SER A 108 3.52 -8.06 19.52
CA SER A 108 3.53 -8.96 20.68
C SER A 108 2.44 -10.03 20.63
N LEU A 109 1.23 -9.66 20.20
CA LEU A 109 0.10 -10.60 20.11
C LEU A 109 0.21 -11.56 18.92
N LEU A 110 0.86 -11.13 17.84
CA LEU A 110 1.10 -11.99 16.67
C LEU A 110 2.40 -12.79 16.77
N GLY A 111 3.19 -12.61 17.85
CA GLY A 111 4.48 -13.29 18.02
C GLY A 111 5.56 -12.85 17.02
N THR A 112 5.43 -11.65 16.43
CA THR A 112 6.35 -11.07 15.44
C THR A 112 7.26 -10.02 16.07
N PHE A 113 7.72 -10.28 17.29
CA PHE A 113 8.62 -9.37 17.99
C PHE A 113 10.05 -9.62 17.54
N THR A 114 10.56 -8.71 16.73
CA THR A 114 11.97 -8.66 16.36
C THR A 114 12.76 -8.05 17.53
N PRO A 115 13.70 -8.78 18.17
CA PRO A 115 14.53 -8.21 19.22
C PRO A 115 15.40 -7.06 18.67
N GLU A 116 15.60 -6.02 19.47
CA GLU A 116 16.55 -4.96 19.14
C GLU A 116 17.97 -5.55 19.18
N VAL A 117 18.77 -5.27 18.16
CA VAL A 117 20.20 -5.62 18.15
C VAL A 117 20.92 -4.57 18.96
N ASP A 118 21.35 -4.94 20.17
CA ASP A 118 22.03 -4.03 21.10
C ASP A 118 23.52 -3.84 20.76
N LEU A 119 24.03 -4.57 19.75
CA LEU A 119 25.45 -4.58 19.33
C LEU A 119 26.44 -4.74 20.50
N THR A 120 25.99 -5.33 21.61
CA THR A 120 26.80 -5.70 22.77
C THR A 120 27.56 -7.01 22.56
N ILE A 121 27.10 -7.81 21.59
CA ILE A 121 27.73 -9.05 21.15
C ILE A 121 27.64 -9.10 19.63
N VAL A 122 28.76 -9.40 18.96
CA VAL A 122 28.81 -9.57 17.50
C VAL A 122 29.43 -10.93 17.17
N GLU A 123 28.69 -11.74 16.41
CA GLU A 123 29.20 -12.98 15.84
C GLU A 123 30.00 -12.68 14.57
N THR A 124 31.29 -13.06 14.57
CA THR A 124 32.15 -13.08 13.40
C THR A 124 32.28 -14.50 12.85
N PRO A 125 32.82 -14.71 11.63
CA PRO A 125 32.99 -16.04 11.06
C PRO A 125 33.87 -16.99 11.91
N THR A 126 34.74 -16.45 12.77
CA THR A 126 35.74 -17.22 13.52
C THR A 126 35.59 -17.11 15.03
N THR A 127 35.03 -16.01 15.56
CA THR A 127 34.94 -15.72 17.00
C THR A 127 33.69 -14.92 17.38
N LEU A 128 33.33 -14.96 18.68
CA LEU A 128 32.30 -14.11 19.27
C LEU A 128 32.97 -12.89 19.94
N LEU A 129 32.66 -11.69 19.47
CA LEU A 129 33.17 -10.45 20.07
C LEU A 129 32.20 -9.95 21.16
N VAL A 130 32.73 -9.61 22.33
CA VAL A 130 31.98 -9.11 23.50
C VAL A 130 32.55 -7.81 24.08
N ASP A 131 33.80 -7.46 23.75
CA ASP A 131 34.38 -6.19 24.17
C ASP A 131 33.84 -5.03 23.30
N PRO A 132 33.30 -3.95 23.90
CA PRO A 132 32.69 -2.86 23.14
C PRO A 132 33.64 -2.13 22.18
N GLU A 133 34.94 -2.05 22.52
CA GLU A 133 35.95 -1.39 21.71
C GLU A 133 36.33 -2.27 20.52
N ASP A 134 36.60 -3.56 20.75
CA ASP A 134 36.86 -4.54 19.69
C ASP A 134 35.68 -4.64 18.71
N ILE A 135 34.45 -4.66 19.23
CA ILE A 135 33.23 -4.64 18.42
C ILE A 135 33.20 -3.38 17.54
N HIS A 136 33.49 -2.21 18.09
CA HIS A 136 33.46 -0.95 17.35
C HIS A 136 34.49 -0.90 16.24
N TYR A 137 35.73 -1.30 16.51
CA TYR A 137 36.79 -1.34 15.49
C TYR A 137 36.50 -2.39 14.42
N TYR A 138 36.04 -3.58 14.79
CA TYR A 138 35.66 -4.62 13.84
C TYR A 138 34.56 -4.13 12.89
N LEU A 139 33.48 -3.55 13.43
CA LEU A 139 32.39 -3.02 12.62
C LEU A 139 32.85 -1.85 11.74
N THR A 140 33.75 -0.99 12.25
CA THR A 140 34.30 0.16 11.51
C THR A 140 35.16 -0.30 10.35
N ALA A 141 36.04 -1.28 10.57
CA ALA A 141 36.84 -1.90 9.51
C ALA A 141 35.97 -2.58 8.47
N TYR A 142 34.97 -3.36 8.91
CA TYR A 142 34.01 -4.01 8.02
C TYR A 142 33.26 -3.00 7.13
N ALA A 143 32.75 -1.91 7.72
CA ALA A 143 32.03 -0.88 6.98
C ALA A 143 32.96 -0.09 6.03
N LYS A 144 34.20 0.18 6.45
CA LYS A 144 35.21 0.85 5.62
C LYS A 144 35.55 0.02 4.38
N GLU A 145 35.73 -1.30 4.53
CA GLU A 145 35.94 -2.21 3.41
C GLU A 145 34.69 -2.27 2.52
N TYR A 146 33.50 -2.35 3.12
CA TYR A 146 32.23 -2.40 2.40
C TYR A 146 32.00 -1.18 1.50
N HIS A 147 32.36 0.01 1.97
CA HIS A 147 32.19 1.30 1.29
C HIS A 147 33.45 1.75 0.53
N SER A 148 34.46 0.89 0.39
CA SER A 148 35.70 1.22 -0.33
C SER A 148 35.49 1.32 -1.85
N THR A 149 36.21 2.25 -2.47
CA THR A 149 36.24 2.44 -3.92
C THR A 149 37.35 1.60 -4.55
N THR A 150 37.06 0.98 -5.69
CA THR A 150 38.08 0.42 -6.59
C THR A 150 38.61 1.51 -7.53
N SER A 151 39.76 1.27 -8.17
CA SER A 151 40.34 2.21 -9.15
C SER A 151 39.32 2.61 -10.22
N PRO A 152 39.24 3.90 -10.61
CA PRO A 152 38.31 4.36 -11.63
C PRO A 152 38.47 3.58 -12.94
N ASN A 153 37.37 3.26 -13.62
CA ASN A 153 37.43 2.74 -14.99
C ASN A 153 37.41 3.90 -16.01
N ASN A 154 37.67 3.58 -17.28
CA ASN A 154 37.75 4.59 -18.35
C ASN A 154 36.44 5.39 -18.55
N ILE A 155 35.29 4.81 -18.18
CA ILE A 155 33.97 5.46 -18.30
C ILE A 155 33.71 6.46 -17.17
N GLU A 156 34.15 6.16 -15.96
CA GLU A 156 34.09 7.08 -14.82
C GLU A 156 34.94 8.33 -15.05
N THR A 157 35.99 8.23 -15.87
CA THR A 157 36.85 9.34 -16.30
C THR A 157 36.51 9.88 -17.69
N PHE A 158 35.44 9.40 -18.32
CA PHE A 158 35.03 9.88 -19.64
C PHE A 158 34.69 11.38 -19.55
N PRO A 159 35.07 12.20 -20.56
CA PRO A 159 34.92 13.64 -20.48
C PRO A 159 33.48 14.09 -20.76
N TRP A 160 32.56 13.72 -19.86
CA TRP A 160 31.12 14.03 -19.94
C TRP A 160 30.79 15.53 -20.02
N TYR A 161 31.74 16.39 -19.64
CA TYR A 161 31.60 17.85 -19.63
C TYR A 161 32.24 18.53 -20.87
N ASP A 162 32.94 17.78 -21.72
CA ASP A 162 33.65 18.33 -22.87
C ASP A 162 32.79 18.17 -24.14
N PRO A 163 32.26 19.26 -24.73
CA PRO A 163 31.39 19.18 -25.91
C PRO A 163 32.09 18.61 -27.15
N ILE A 164 33.42 18.63 -27.20
CA ILE A 164 34.23 18.15 -28.33
C ILE A 164 34.55 16.67 -28.15
N LEU A 165 34.90 16.25 -26.93
CA LEU A 165 35.30 14.86 -26.65
C LEU A 165 34.12 13.96 -26.31
N CYS A 166 33.02 14.50 -25.80
CA CYS A 166 31.79 13.77 -25.49
C CYS A 166 31.00 13.47 -26.78
N THR A 167 31.50 12.53 -27.58
CA THR A 167 30.85 12.05 -28.81
C THR A 167 30.52 10.56 -28.72
N GLU A 168 29.51 10.12 -29.49
CA GLU A 168 29.10 8.71 -29.53
C GLU A 168 30.25 7.80 -29.90
N LYS A 169 31.03 8.19 -30.92
CA LYS A 169 32.20 7.45 -31.36
C LYS A 169 33.22 7.28 -30.23
N ASN A 170 33.60 8.36 -29.55
CA ASN A 170 34.56 8.28 -28.45
C ASN A 170 34.02 7.45 -27.28
N PHE A 171 32.71 7.53 -27.00
CA PHE A 171 32.08 6.68 -25.99
C PHE A 171 32.13 5.21 -26.37
N ILE A 172 31.76 4.87 -27.61
CA ILE A 172 31.82 3.49 -28.13
C ILE A 172 33.25 2.97 -28.10
N ASP A 173 34.25 3.74 -28.54
CA ASP A 173 35.67 3.37 -28.49
C ASP A 173 36.12 3.10 -27.04
N THR A 174 35.73 3.98 -26.11
CA THR A 174 36.03 3.83 -24.68
C THR A 174 35.35 2.61 -24.07
N ALA A 175 34.06 2.41 -24.36
CA ALA A 175 33.27 1.30 -23.84
C ALA A 175 33.71 -0.04 -24.42
N SER A 176 34.06 -0.09 -25.71
CA SER A 176 34.56 -1.30 -26.39
C SER A 176 35.90 -1.76 -25.82
N SER A 177 36.72 -0.85 -25.30
CA SER A 177 37.95 -1.22 -24.58
C SER A 177 37.68 -2.03 -23.30
N LEU A 178 36.52 -1.82 -22.68
CA LEU A 178 36.05 -2.56 -21.50
C LEU A 178 35.19 -3.77 -21.90
N LEU A 179 34.49 -3.69 -23.03
CA LEU A 179 33.54 -4.68 -23.53
C LEU A 179 33.85 -5.06 -25.00
N PRO A 180 34.95 -5.79 -25.27
CA PRO A 180 35.42 -6.04 -26.64
C PRO A 180 34.48 -6.90 -27.49
N HIS A 181 33.46 -7.52 -26.89
CA HIS A 181 32.47 -8.37 -27.57
C HIS A 181 31.05 -7.82 -27.51
N SER A 182 30.84 -6.60 -27.01
CA SER A 182 29.50 -5.99 -27.03
C SER A 182 29.15 -5.50 -28.43
N HIS A 183 27.91 -5.74 -28.84
CA HIS A 183 27.40 -5.26 -30.13
C HIS A 183 27.33 -3.73 -30.14
N GLU A 184 27.71 -3.11 -31.27
CA GLU A 184 27.65 -1.66 -31.48
C GLU A 184 26.24 -1.09 -31.20
N TYR A 185 25.19 -1.83 -31.61
CA TYR A 185 23.80 -1.50 -31.31
C TYR A 185 23.52 -1.37 -29.80
N THR A 186 24.07 -2.25 -28.97
CA THR A 186 23.96 -2.20 -27.50
C THR A 186 24.63 -0.95 -26.95
N LEU A 187 25.82 -0.62 -27.45
CA LEU A 187 26.57 0.55 -26.99
C LEU A 187 25.91 1.87 -27.45
N SER A 188 25.31 1.91 -28.63
CA SER A 188 24.55 3.07 -29.13
C SER A 188 23.27 3.31 -28.31
N ASN A 189 22.55 2.25 -27.90
CA ASN A 189 21.43 2.37 -26.96
C ASN A 189 21.90 2.93 -25.60
N LEU A 190 23.06 2.48 -25.11
CA LEU A 190 23.66 3.02 -23.88
C LEU A 190 24.03 4.48 -24.01
N TRP A 191 24.70 4.86 -25.10
CA TRP A 191 25.03 6.25 -25.42
C TRP A 191 23.77 7.13 -25.38
N THR A 192 22.69 6.69 -26.02
CA THR A 192 21.41 7.42 -26.04
C THR A 192 20.89 7.66 -24.62
N GLY A 193 20.97 6.67 -23.73
CA GLY A 193 20.57 6.83 -22.33
C GLY A 193 21.49 7.75 -21.53
N PHE A 194 22.81 7.64 -21.71
CA PHE A 194 23.80 8.50 -21.05
C PHE A 194 23.65 9.97 -21.46
N MET A 195 23.38 10.21 -22.75
CA MET A 195 23.24 11.53 -23.32
C MET A 195 21.82 12.07 -23.34
N TYR A 196 20.84 11.28 -22.89
CA TYR A 196 19.44 11.66 -22.93
C TYR A 196 19.23 12.99 -22.20
N THR A 197 19.14 14.05 -22.99
CA THR A 197 18.97 15.43 -22.57
C THR A 197 17.79 16.05 -23.27
N ASN A 198 16.77 16.49 -22.50
CA ASN A 198 15.69 17.29 -23.06
C ASN A 198 16.29 18.65 -23.42
N GLU A 199 16.17 19.08 -24.68
CA GLU A 199 16.84 20.22 -25.32
C GLU A 199 16.64 21.59 -24.61
N THR A 200 15.84 21.67 -23.55
CA THR A 200 15.54 22.89 -22.76
C THR A 200 16.45 23.12 -21.53
N ARG A 201 17.55 22.36 -21.40
CA ARG A 201 18.10 21.90 -20.10
C ARG A 201 19.03 22.78 -19.24
N LEU A 202 19.44 24.00 -19.60
CA LEU A 202 20.45 24.73 -18.80
C LEU A 202 20.00 26.03 -18.14
N ASN A 203 18.91 26.66 -18.60
CA ASN A 203 18.57 28.04 -18.16
C ASN A 203 17.29 28.15 -17.29
N THR A 204 16.58 27.06 -16.99
CA THR A 204 15.20 27.11 -16.43
C THR A 204 15.03 26.54 -15.02
N LEU A 205 16.03 25.84 -14.47
CA LEU A 205 16.02 25.36 -13.08
C LEU A 205 16.76 26.34 -12.15
N GLU A 206 16.53 27.66 -12.30
CA GLU A 206 16.96 28.62 -11.29
C GLU A 206 16.30 28.25 -9.95
N LEU A 207 17.11 27.81 -8.99
CA LEU A 207 16.61 27.50 -7.66
C LEU A 207 16.11 28.77 -6.99
N GLN A 208 14.80 28.81 -6.75
CA GLN A 208 14.25 29.76 -5.82
C GLN A 208 14.77 29.46 -4.42
N GLU A 209 15.28 30.50 -3.77
CA GLU A 209 15.63 30.45 -2.36
C GLU A 209 14.42 30.01 -1.53
N PRO A 210 14.58 29.06 -0.59
CA PRO A 210 13.50 28.70 0.32
C PRO A 210 12.99 29.92 1.06
N THR A 211 11.68 30.15 1.02
CA THR A 211 11.04 31.27 1.73
C THR A 211 10.92 30.98 3.21
N LEU A 212 10.83 32.04 4.04
CA LEU A 212 10.58 31.89 5.48
C LEU A 212 9.29 31.10 5.74
N THR A 213 8.25 31.32 4.94
CA THR A 213 6.97 30.60 5.08
C THR A 213 7.14 29.10 4.87
N GLN A 214 7.81 28.70 3.80
CA GLN A 214 8.12 27.28 3.53
C GLN A 214 8.94 26.65 4.67
N PHE A 215 9.92 27.39 5.20
CA PHE A 215 10.71 26.92 6.34
C PHE A 215 9.85 26.75 7.60
N LEU A 216 9.03 27.74 7.95
CA LEU A 216 8.13 27.67 9.10
C LEU A 216 7.14 26.51 8.96
N ASP A 217 6.56 26.31 7.78
CA ASP A 217 5.65 25.20 7.52
C ASP A 217 6.36 23.86 7.69
N ALA A 218 7.57 23.70 7.16
CA ALA A 218 8.37 22.49 7.34
C ALA A 218 8.68 22.24 8.83
N THR A 219 9.02 23.27 9.60
CA THR A 219 9.29 23.13 11.04
C THR A 219 8.07 22.73 11.85
N ASN A 220 6.85 23.08 11.42
CA ASN A 220 5.62 22.82 12.16
C ASN A 220 4.99 21.46 11.83
N HIS A 221 5.19 20.93 10.62
CA HIS A 221 4.46 19.75 10.12
C HIS A 221 5.33 18.51 9.91
N SER A 222 6.64 18.58 10.14
CA SER A 222 7.55 17.43 9.95
C SER A 222 7.23 16.27 10.90
N LYS A 223 7.09 15.05 10.39
CA LYS A 223 6.92 13.86 11.24
C LYS A 223 8.17 13.57 12.04
N ASP A 224 7.98 13.19 13.30
CA ASP A 224 9.09 12.86 14.19
C ASP A 224 9.89 11.67 13.66
N SER A 225 11.22 11.75 13.79
CA SER A 225 12.16 10.72 13.33
C SER A 225 13.38 10.67 14.24
N ALA A 226 14.17 9.60 14.14
CA ALA A 226 15.41 9.47 14.91
C ALA A 226 16.40 10.61 14.54
N PRO A 227 17.05 11.22 15.54
CA PRO A 227 17.97 12.34 15.32
C PRO A 227 19.32 11.88 14.76
N GLY A 228 20.12 12.84 14.30
CA GLY A 228 21.56 12.67 14.04
C GLY A 228 22.39 12.67 15.34
N LEU A 229 23.68 12.97 15.22
CA LEU A 229 24.63 13.01 16.35
C LEU A 229 24.26 14.09 17.38
N SER A 230 23.72 15.23 16.94
CA SER A 230 23.31 16.30 17.85
C SER A 230 22.18 15.92 18.82
N GLY A 231 21.44 14.85 18.53
CA GLY A 231 20.23 14.48 19.27
C GLY A 231 19.00 15.34 18.94
N LEU A 232 19.10 16.34 18.06
CA LEU A 232 17.99 17.20 17.68
C LEU A 232 16.94 16.45 16.85
N THR A 233 15.69 16.41 17.32
CA THR A 233 14.55 15.79 16.62
C THR A 233 13.62 16.83 16.00
N TYR A 234 12.76 16.41 15.06
CA TYR A 234 11.73 17.28 14.50
C TYR A 234 10.73 17.79 15.54
N LYS A 235 10.38 16.99 16.56
CA LYS A 235 9.53 17.46 17.67
C LYS A 235 10.18 18.57 18.48
N MET A 236 11.49 18.50 18.72
CA MET A 236 12.20 19.58 19.39
C MET A 236 12.15 20.88 18.56
N ILE A 237 12.37 20.76 17.24
CA ILE A 237 12.27 21.89 16.30
C ILE A 237 10.85 22.49 16.28
N GLN A 238 9.81 21.66 16.32
CA GLN A 238 8.42 22.10 16.35
C GLN A 238 8.11 23.01 17.54
N ILE A 239 8.68 22.70 18.71
CA ILE A 239 8.44 23.40 19.97
C ILE A 239 9.25 24.71 20.04
N TRP A 240 10.24 24.92 19.16
CA TRP A 240 11.03 26.15 19.17
C TRP A 240 10.16 27.41 19.06
N PRO A 241 10.44 28.46 19.85
CA PRO A 241 9.81 29.75 19.68
C PRO A 241 9.95 30.25 18.25
N LYS A 242 8.92 30.93 17.73
CA LYS A 242 8.91 31.47 16.37
C LYS A 242 10.13 32.36 16.09
N THR A 243 10.57 33.13 17.08
CA THR A 243 11.79 33.96 17.01
C THR A 243 13.04 33.14 16.72
N ILE A 244 13.22 32.00 17.39
CA ILE A 244 14.35 31.08 17.14
C ILE A 244 14.26 30.48 15.73
N LYS A 245 13.07 30.06 15.29
CA LYS A 245 12.89 29.54 13.92
C LYS A 245 13.30 30.58 12.86
N ILE A 246 12.93 31.84 13.05
CA ILE A 246 13.32 32.95 12.15
C ILE A 246 14.83 33.16 12.15
N LEU A 247 15.49 33.16 13.32
CA LEU A 247 16.95 33.30 13.40
C LEU A 247 17.68 32.17 12.70
N VAL A 248 17.24 30.92 12.91
CA VAL A 248 17.81 29.74 12.23
C VAL A 248 17.62 29.85 10.71
N TYR A 249 16.44 30.27 10.26
CA TYR A 249 16.20 30.51 8.83
C TYR A 249 17.19 31.53 8.24
N HIS A 250 17.39 32.67 8.89
CA HIS A 250 18.34 33.69 8.43
C HIS A 250 19.79 33.18 8.40
N ALA A 251 20.18 32.33 9.36
CA ALA A 251 21.49 31.68 9.32
C ALA A 251 21.61 30.71 8.14
N LEU A 252 20.61 29.86 7.92
CA LEU A 252 20.61 28.87 6.82
C LEU A 252 20.59 29.52 5.45
N ILE A 253 19.80 30.59 5.26
CA ILE A 253 19.77 31.29 3.97
C ILE A 253 21.09 32.02 3.71
N ASN A 254 21.73 32.57 4.75
CA ASN A 254 23.04 33.19 4.62
C ASN A 254 24.10 32.17 4.19
N LEU A 255 24.11 30.99 4.82
CA LEU A 255 24.96 29.86 4.44
C LEU A 255 24.72 29.43 2.99
N TYR A 256 23.45 29.30 2.60
CA TYR A 256 23.07 28.96 1.23
C TYR A 256 23.55 29.98 0.21
N ARG A 257 23.40 31.29 0.47
CA ARG A 257 23.85 32.37 -0.40
C ARG A 257 25.36 32.32 -0.64
N HIS A 258 26.14 32.03 0.40
CA HIS A 258 27.61 31.89 0.32
C HIS A 258 28.07 30.48 -0.10
N ASN A 259 27.15 29.59 -0.46
CA ASN A 259 27.43 28.20 -0.83
C ASN A 259 28.28 27.45 0.21
N HIS A 260 28.01 27.66 1.51
CA HIS A 260 28.74 27.06 2.61
C HIS A 260 27.90 26.01 3.34
N VAL A 261 28.25 24.73 3.18
CA VAL A 261 27.61 23.62 3.91
C VAL A 261 28.21 23.53 5.33
N PRO A 262 27.40 23.51 6.40
CA PRO A 262 27.92 23.36 7.77
C PRO A 262 28.75 22.08 7.96
N ASN A 263 29.93 22.20 8.56
CA ASN A 263 30.81 21.05 8.79
C ASN A 263 30.16 19.95 9.65
N GLN A 264 29.30 20.31 10.59
CA GLN A 264 28.56 19.36 11.43
C GLN A 264 27.61 18.47 10.62
N TRP A 265 27.13 18.97 9.47
CA TRP A 265 26.24 18.20 8.58
C TRP A 265 26.97 17.11 7.81
N ASN A 266 28.30 17.13 7.78
CA ASN A 266 29.11 16.11 7.13
C ASN A 266 29.19 14.81 7.95
N TRP A 267 28.76 14.81 9.21
CA TRP A 267 28.78 13.62 10.05
C TRP A 267 27.52 12.75 9.94
N ARG A 268 27.70 11.43 9.99
CA ARG A 268 26.63 10.42 9.93
C ARG A 268 26.77 9.40 11.03
N LEU A 269 25.65 9.01 11.63
CA LEU A 269 25.61 7.92 12.60
C LEU A 269 24.97 6.69 11.98
N LEU A 270 25.76 5.66 11.69
CA LEU A 270 25.33 4.41 11.08
C LEU A 270 24.73 3.48 12.14
N CYS A 271 23.46 3.13 11.98
CA CYS A 271 22.74 2.20 12.83
C CYS A 271 22.44 0.91 12.06
N TYR A 272 22.66 -0.24 12.68
CA TYR A 272 22.33 -1.52 12.08
C TYR A 272 20.92 -1.98 12.49
N ILE A 273 20.15 -2.48 11.52
CA ILE A 273 18.86 -3.14 11.76
C ILE A 273 18.85 -4.52 11.09
N PRO A 274 18.34 -5.58 11.73
CA PRO A 274 18.22 -6.90 11.08
C PRO A 274 17.44 -6.86 9.77
N LYS A 275 17.93 -7.54 8.73
CA LYS A 275 17.14 -7.80 7.50
C LYS A 275 16.01 -8.79 7.76
N SER A 276 16.23 -9.74 8.68
CA SER A 276 15.26 -10.77 9.09
C SER A 276 15.34 -11.04 10.59
N GLU A 277 14.24 -11.54 11.17
CA GLU A 277 14.17 -11.82 12.60
C GLU A 277 15.18 -12.89 13.01
N GLY A 278 15.88 -12.67 14.14
CA GLY A 278 16.83 -13.64 14.69
C GLY A 278 18.22 -13.68 14.05
N THR A 279 18.56 -12.73 13.17
CA THR A 279 19.91 -12.64 12.58
C THR A 279 20.79 -11.61 13.32
N THR A 280 21.97 -12.04 13.75
CA THR A 280 22.98 -11.23 14.46
C THR A 280 24.27 -11.04 13.65
N THR A 281 24.45 -11.80 12.56
CA THR A 281 25.61 -11.71 11.67
C THR A 281 25.63 -10.39 10.90
N VAL A 282 26.78 -9.72 10.85
CA VAL A 282 26.93 -8.37 10.25
C VAL A 282 26.45 -8.27 8.81
N GLY A 283 26.68 -9.29 7.96
CA GLY A 283 26.21 -9.30 6.56
C GLY A 283 24.67 -9.31 6.39
N ASN A 284 23.95 -9.75 7.43
CA ASN A 284 22.49 -9.77 7.49
C ASN A 284 21.90 -8.53 8.16
N LEU A 285 22.73 -7.57 8.56
CA LEU A 285 22.28 -6.28 9.06
C LEU A 285 22.16 -5.29 7.89
N ARG A 286 21.16 -4.42 7.97
CA ARG A 286 20.97 -3.28 7.07
C ARG A 286 21.55 -2.03 7.75
N PRO A 287 22.54 -1.36 7.12
CA PRO A 287 23.02 -0.08 7.62
C PRO A 287 21.98 1.02 7.34
N LEU A 288 21.69 1.86 8.33
CA LEU A 288 20.87 3.06 8.22
C LEU A 288 21.66 4.27 8.72
N ALA A 289 21.85 5.26 7.85
CA ALA A 289 22.53 6.49 8.20
C ALA A 289 21.55 7.46 8.86
N LEU A 290 21.78 7.77 10.15
CA LEU A 290 21.14 8.86 10.84
C LEU A 290 21.93 10.14 10.59
N ILE A 291 21.26 11.12 9.98
CA ILE A 291 21.78 12.45 9.70
C ILE A 291 20.92 13.51 10.41
N GLU A 292 21.51 14.69 10.59
CA GLU A 292 20.90 15.83 11.28
C GLU A 292 19.51 16.20 10.75
N SER A 293 18.55 16.38 11.66
CA SER A 293 17.16 16.71 11.29
C SER A 293 17.05 18.06 10.58
N LEU A 294 17.86 19.04 10.98
CA LEU A 294 17.88 20.35 10.32
C LEU A 294 18.46 20.27 8.90
N ARG A 295 19.51 19.45 8.68
CA ARG A 295 20.06 19.14 7.34
C ARG A 295 18.98 18.55 6.45
N LYS A 296 18.31 17.49 6.92
CA LYS A 296 17.22 16.82 6.20
C LYS A 296 16.15 17.82 5.75
N MET A 297 15.64 18.61 6.69
CA MET A 297 14.62 19.61 6.39
C MET A 297 15.07 20.61 5.34
N TRP A 298 16.29 21.16 5.49
CA TRP A 298 16.82 22.16 4.56
C TRP A 298 17.06 21.59 3.15
N ILE A 299 17.69 20.42 3.06
CA ILE A 299 17.94 19.74 1.78
C ILE A 299 16.62 19.40 1.08
N ASN A 300 15.59 18.99 1.83
CA ASN A 300 14.27 18.75 1.24
C ASN A 300 13.66 20.02 0.63
N LEU A 301 13.79 21.16 1.31
CA LEU A 301 13.32 22.45 0.79
C LEU A 301 14.04 22.88 -0.49
N LEU A 302 15.34 22.56 -0.59
CA LEU A 302 16.15 22.84 -1.79
C LEU A 302 15.83 21.89 -2.94
N LEU A 303 15.61 20.60 -2.66
CA LEU A 303 15.45 19.56 -3.68
C LEU A 303 14.03 19.49 -4.26
N TYR A 304 13.01 19.76 -3.45
CA TYR A 304 11.61 19.57 -3.84
C TYR A 304 11.19 20.39 -5.08
N PRO A 305 11.56 21.67 -5.25
CA PRO A 305 11.25 22.44 -6.46
C PRO A 305 11.79 21.76 -7.73
N THR A 306 13.02 21.28 -7.70
CA THR A 306 13.63 20.55 -8.82
C THR A 306 12.83 19.29 -9.14
N LEU A 307 12.51 18.47 -8.12
CA LEU A 307 11.72 17.24 -8.32
C LEU A 307 10.35 17.52 -8.94
N LYS A 308 9.69 18.60 -8.53
CA LYS A 308 8.40 19.02 -9.08
C LYS A 308 8.52 19.38 -10.57
N ILE A 309 9.54 20.14 -10.95
CA ILE A 309 9.77 20.52 -12.35
C ILE A 309 10.10 19.28 -13.20
N LEU A 310 10.92 18.35 -12.70
CA LEU A 310 11.21 17.10 -13.41
C LEU A 310 9.94 16.28 -13.66
N GLN A 311 9.03 16.26 -12.69
CA GLN A 311 7.77 15.54 -12.77
C GLN A 311 6.78 16.21 -13.71
N ASP A 312 6.52 17.51 -13.54
CA ASP A 312 5.50 18.25 -14.30
C ASP A 312 5.81 18.26 -15.82
N ASN A 313 7.09 18.10 -16.19
CA ASN A 313 7.53 18.05 -17.58
C ASN A 313 7.87 16.63 -18.10
N ASN A 314 7.61 15.56 -17.32
CA ASN A 314 7.92 14.17 -17.68
C ASN A 314 9.37 13.94 -18.14
N TYR A 315 10.35 14.54 -17.43
CA TYR A 315 11.76 14.47 -17.83
C TYR A 315 12.43 13.13 -17.53
N LEU A 316 11.87 12.36 -16.60
CA LEU A 316 12.31 11.01 -16.27
C LEU A 316 11.42 9.99 -16.98
N SER A 317 11.95 8.80 -17.20
CA SER A 317 11.27 7.65 -17.76
C SER A 317 10.05 7.32 -16.93
N ASN A 318 8.92 7.10 -17.63
CA ASN A 318 7.68 6.70 -17.00
C ASN A 318 7.72 5.25 -16.47
N ALA A 319 8.75 4.49 -16.83
CA ALA A 319 8.94 3.12 -16.35
C ALA A 319 9.43 3.04 -14.89
N GLN A 320 9.93 4.13 -14.30
CA GLN A 320 10.41 4.15 -12.92
C GLN A 320 9.31 4.56 -11.92
N HIS A 321 8.68 3.56 -11.30
CA HIS A 321 7.64 3.74 -10.29
C HIS A 321 8.17 4.01 -8.87
N GLY A 322 9.42 3.59 -8.58
CA GLY A 322 10.05 3.79 -7.28
C GLY A 322 10.44 5.26 -7.07
N TYR A 323 10.06 5.81 -5.92
CA TYR A 323 10.36 7.21 -5.54
C TYR A 323 9.83 8.26 -6.52
N THR A 324 8.80 7.91 -7.29
CA THR A 324 8.08 8.81 -8.19
C THR A 324 6.72 9.15 -7.58
N HIS A 325 6.43 10.45 -7.46
CA HIS A 325 5.20 10.91 -6.85
C HIS A 325 3.99 10.51 -7.70
N GLY A 326 2.94 9.99 -7.06
CA GLY A 326 1.76 9.45 -7.74
C GLY A 326 1.93 8.04 -8.30
N GLN A 327 3.12 7.45 -8.17
CA GLN A 327 3.39 6.06 -8.54
C GLN A 327 3.62 5.22 -7.28
N SER A 328 3.38 3.92 -7.40
CA SER A 328 3.45 2.96 -6.30
C SER A 328 3.87 1.59 -6.81
N THR A 329 4.06 0.64 -5.89
CA THR A 329 4.26 -0.75 -6.26
C THR A 329 3.09 -1.27 -7.09
N THR A 330 1.87 -0.82 -6.81
CA THR A 330 0.69 -1.18 -7.56
C THR A 330 0.76 -0.73 -9.01
N THR A 331 1.16 0.51 -9.29
CA THR A 331 1.26 1.00 -10.68
C THR A 331 2.29 0.19 -11.49
N ALA A 332 3.43 -0.17 -10.88
CA ALA A 332 4.45 -0.98 -11.53
C ALA A 332 3.96 -2.41 -11.85
N THR A 333 3.25 -3.01 -10.89
CA THR A 333 2.67 -4.35 -11.06
C THR A 333 1.50 -4.34 -12.06
N MET A 334 0.74 -3.24 -12.18
CA MET A 334 -0.31 -3.14 -13.20
C MET A 334 0.25 -3.22 -14.62
N THR A 335 1.45 -2.68 -14.88
CA THR A 335 2.12 -2.84 -16.18
C THR A 335 2.45 -4.31 -16.47
N LEU A 336 2.92 -5.08 -15.47
CA LEU A 336 3.14 -6.52 -15.59
C LEU A 336 1.82 -7.28 -15.85
N ILE A 337 0.77 -7.02 -15.07
CA ILE A 337 -0.54 -7.68 -15.22
C ILE A 337 -1.12 -7.39 -16.61
N ASN A 338 -1.12 -6.12 -17.03
CA ASN A 338 -1.60 -5.72 -18.35
C ASN A 338 -0.81 -6.44 -19.45
N TYR A 339 0.51 -6.53 -19.31
CA TYR A 339 1.36 -7.23 -20.27
C TYR A 339 1.05 -8.74 -20.35
N MET A 340 0.96 -9.42 -19.19
CA MET A 340 0.65 -10.85 -19.11
C MET A 340 -0.75 -11.19 -19.61
N GLU A 341 -1.72 -10.29 -19.43
CA GLU A 341 -3.03 -10.45 -20.01
C GLU A 341 -2.93 -10.23 -21.52
N THR A 342 -2.41 -9.07 -21.99
CA THR A 342 -2.36 -8.67 -23.41
C THR A 342 -1.81 -9.73 -24.35
N HIS A 343 -0.69 -10.37 -24.01
CA HIS A 343 0.04 -11.27 -24.91
C HIS A 343 -0.21 -12.74 -24.58
N SER A 344 -0.69 -13.55 -25.51
CA SER A 344 -0.80 -15.02 -25.30
C SER A 344 0.58 -15.67 -25.16
N THR A 345 1.54 -15.20 -25.96
CA THR A 345 2.94 -15.63 -25.96
C THR A 345 3.85 -14.49 -25.53
N PHE A 346 4.72 -14.74 -24.55
CA PHE A 346 5.70 -13.76 -24.10
C PHE A 346 6.89 -14.35 -23.34
N TYR A 347 7.91 -13.53 -23.13
CA TYR A 347 9.05 -13.77 -22.27
C TYR A 347 9.22 -12.63 -21.26
N ILE A 348 9.61 -12.97 -20.04
CA ILE A 348 9.84 -12.03 -18.94
C ILE A 348 11.19 -12.33 -18.31
N SER A 349 11.96 -11.30 -18.01
CA SER A 349 13.13 -11.39 -17.14
C SER A 349 13.09 -10.32 -16.05
N SER A 350 13.53 -10.70 -14.86
CA SER A 350 13.58 -9.86 -13.66
C SER A 350 15.03 -9.77 -13.18
N PHE A 351 15.49 -8.53 -13.05
CA PHE A 351 16.86 -8.16 -12.68
C PHE A 351 16.85 -7.48 -11.31
N ASP A 352 17.86 -7.80 -10.50
CA ASP A 352 18.13 -7.17 -9.21
C ASP A 352 19.63 -6.89 -9.10
N PHE A 353 20.00 -5.80 -8.44
CA PHE A 353 21.39 -5.36 -8.26
C PHE A 353 21.86 -5.65 -6.82
N THR A 354 23.09 -6.15 -6.68
CA THR A 354 23.68 -6.37 -5.37
C THR A 354 24.05 -5.03 -4.75
N LYS A 355 23.44 -4.72 -3.59
CA LYS A 355 23.72 -3.52 -2.80
C LYS A 355 23.59 -2.22 -3.61
N ALA A 356 22.58 -2.16 -4.50
CA ALA A 356 22.28 -1.06 -5.41
C ALA A 356 22.74 0.34 -4.93
N PHE A 357 22.09 0.88 -3.89
CA PHE A 357 22.38 2.20 -3.33
C PHE A 357 23.82 2.39 -2.83
N ASP A 358 24.44 1.33 -2.33
CA ASP A 358 25.79 1.38 -1.75
C ASP A 358 26.89 1.21 -2.82
N SER A 359 26.51 0.93 -4.08
CA SER A 359 27.44 0.57 -5.15
C SER A 359 27.73 1.68 -6.17
N ILE A 360 26.88 2.73 -6.25
CA ILE A 360 27.09 3.82 -7.22
C ILE A 360 28.35 4.63 -6.88
N SER A 361 29.23 4.86 -7.86
CA SER A 361 30.41 5.71 -7.67
C SER A 361 30.10 7.21 -7.82
N GLN A 362 30.94 8.05 -7.20
CA GLN A 362 30.75 9.51 -7.22
C GLN A 362 30.68 10.12 -8.63
N PRO A 363 31.50 9.72 -9.63
CA PRO A 363 31.38 10.24 -10.99
C PRO A 363 30.01 10.00 -11.62
N PHE A 364 29.37 8.84 -11.36
CA PHE A 364 28.03 8.57 -11.87
C PHE A 364 26.93 9.32 -11.11
N ILE A 365 27.13 9.64 -9.83
CA ILE A 365 26.25 10.56 -9.09
C ILE A 365 26.29 11.95 -9.74
N ASP A 366 27.48 12.43 -10.07
CA ASP A 366 27.67 13.72 -10.72
C ASP A 366 27.05 13.76 -12.12
N LEU A 367 27.25 12.69 -12.89
CA LEU A 367 26.62 12.52 -14.21
C LEU A 367 25.09 12.49 -14.10
N ALA A 368 24.54 11.82 -13.10
CA ALA A 368 23.09 11.77 -12.89
C ALA A 368 22.51 13.16 -12.59
N TYR A 369 23.19 13.96 -11.76
CA TYR A 369 22.80 15.35 -11.50
C TYR A 369 22.97 16.26 -12.71
N LEU A 370 24.06 16.10 -13.46
CA LEU A 370 24.31 16.84 -14.69
C LEU A 370 23.20 16.57 -15.70
N ARG A 371 22.86 15.30 -15.91
CA ARG A 371 21.84 14.90 -16.89
C ARG A 371 20.53 15.61 -16.60
N ILE A 372 20.06 15.64 -15.35
CA ILE A 372 18.78 16.29 -15.01
C ILE A 372 18.82 17.84 -15.03
N GLY A 373 19.96 18.47 -15.32
CA GLY A 373 20.11 19.93 -15.31
C GLY A 373 20.21 20.52 -13.90
N CYS A 374 20.72 19.75 -12.93
CA CYS A 374 20.93 20.24 -11.57
C CYS A 374 22.00 21.35 -11.56
N SER A 375 21.71 22.51 -10.95
CA SER A 375 22.71 23.57 -10.82
C SER A 375 23.91 23.12 -9.98
N HIS A 376 25.11 23.59 -10.32
CA HIS A 376 26.32 23.29 -9.53
C HIS A 376 26.18 23.66 -8.05
N LYS A 377 25.46 24.73 -7.74
CA LYS A 377 25.18 25.15 -6.36
C LYS A 377 24.34 24.10 -5.62
N LEU A 378 23.24 23.62 -6.21
CA LEU A 378 22.44 22.57 -5.60
C LEU A 378 23.22 21.27 -5.49
N GLN A 379 23.90 20.85 -6.56
CA GLN A 379 24.76 19.67 -6.55
C GLN A 379 25.81 19.75 -5.43
N HIS A 380 26.41 20.92 -5.20
CA HIS A 380 27.34 21.13 -4.09
C HIS A 380 26.67 20.86 -2.73
N TRP A 381 25.48 21.41 -2.48
CA TRP A 381 24.72 21.15 -1.24
C TRP A 381 24.31 19.69 -1.07
N LEU A 382 24.02 18.98 -2.17
CA LEU A 382 23.59 17.58 -2.13
C LEU A 382 24.76 16.61 -1.94
N THR A 383 25.93 16.88 -2.54
CA THR A 383 27.04 15.91 -2.61
C THR A 383 28.18 16.19 -1.62
N THR A 384 28.34 17.41 -1.12
CA THR A 384 29.49 17.78 -0.25
C THR A 384 29.59 16.89 0.99
N SER A 385 28.46 16.65 1.64
CA SER A 385 28.41 15.79 2.82
C SER A 385 28.53 14.29 2.51
N ASP A 386 28.35 13.85 1.26
CA ASP A 386 28.69 12.49 0.83
C ASP A 386 30.19 12.35 0.61
N ARG A 387 30.82 13.35 -0.01
CA ARG A 387 32.25 13.33 -0.38
C ARG A 387 33.20 13.56 0.77
N THR A 388 32.87 14.51 1.66
CA THR A 388 33.75 14.92 2.76
C THR A 388 33.32 14.33 4.10
N GLY A 389 32.17 13.65 4.12
CA GLY A 389 31.51 13.20 5.35
C GLY A 389 32.16 12.03 6.05
N ARG A 390 32.15 12.07 7.38
CA ARG A 390 32.61 10.98 8.24
C ARG A 390 31.41 10.21 8.79
N THR A 391 31.54 8.89 8.82
CA THR A 391 30.53 7.97 9.33
C THR A 391 31.04 7.30 10.59
N ILE A 392 30.21 7.33 11.64
CA ILE A 392 30.46 6.69 12.93
C ILE A 392 29.44 5.57 13.09
N ILE A 393 29.87 4.38 13.49
CA ILE A 393 28.95 3.28 13.79
C ILE A 393 28.39 3.46 15.18
N ARG A 394 27.08 3.35 15.33
CA ARG A 394 26.40 3.46 16.62
C ARG A 394 26.66 2.21 17.46
N THR A 395 27.65 2.29 18.34
CA THR A 395 27.97 1.28 19.35
C THR A 395 27.95 1.92 20.75
N PRO A 396 27.89 1.11 21.83
CA PRO A 396 28.10 1.63 23.19
C PRO A 396 29.42 2.39 23.34
N TYR A 397 30.49 1.93 22.68
CA TYR A 397 31.80 2.59 22.69
C TYR A 397 31.78 3.95 21.99
N ALA A 398 31.19 4.05 20.79
CA ALA A 398 31.02 5.34 20.11
C ALA A 398 30.18 6.33 20.92
N GLN A 399 29.16 5.85 21.62
CA GLN A 399 28.34 6.68 22.50
C GLN A 399 29.13 7.18 23.71
N HIS A 400 30.02 6.35 24.27
CA HIS A 400 30.95 6.76 25.33
C HIS A 400 31.89 7.87 24.84
N ILE A 401 32.54 7.69 23.69
CA ILE A 401 33.42 8.70 23.07
C ILE A 401 32.67 10.01 22.86
N TRP A 402 31.50 9.96 22.22
CA TRP A 402 30.67 11.13 21.96
C TRP A 402 30.32 11.90 23.25
N SER A 403 29.96 11.18 24.32
CA SER A 403 29.61 11.79 25.60
C SER A 403 30.77 12.51 26.28
N LYS A 404 32.01 12.07 26.05
CA LYS A 404 33.20 12.57 26.73
C LYS A 404 33.94 13.65 25.93
N TYR A 405 34.00 13.49 24.62
CA TYR A 405 34.87 14.30 23.75
C TYR A 405 34.12 14.97 22.59
N GLY A 406 32.82 14.72 22.41
CA GLY A 406 32.06 15.27 21.29
C GLY A 406 32.66 14.86 19.93
N TYR A 407 32.70 15.80 18.98
CA TYR A 407 33.26 15.57 17.64
C TYR A 407 34.76 15.30 17.66
N ASP A 408 35.50 15.89 18.60
CA ASP A 408 36.97 15.79 18.67
C ASP A 408 37.45 14.39 19.09
N GLY A 409 36.54 13.56 19.61
CA GLY A 409 36.83 12.16 19.96
C GLY A 409 36.91 11.21 18.77
N PHE A 410 36.51 11.64 17.56
CA PHE A 410 36.45 10.78 16.39
C PHE A 410 37.59 11.04 15.39
N ASN A 411 38.29 9.99 15.02
CA ASN A 411 39.46 9.97 14.12
C ASN A 411 39.31 8.86 13.05
N ASP A 412 40.35 8.62 12.24
CA ASP A 412 40.34 7.61 11.15
C ASP A 412 40.32 6.15 11.62
N GLU A 413 40.54 5.90 12.91
CA GLU A 413 40.51 4.55 13.50
C GLU A 413 39.11 4.18 13.95
N ASN A 414 38.37 5.13 14.53
CA ASN A 414 37.03 4.91 15.12
C ASN A 414 35.88 5.52 14.29
N SER A 415 36.18 6.07 13.11
CA SER A 415 35.21 6.52 12.10
C SER A 415 35.81 6.41 10.70
N PHE A 416 34.98 6.45 9.66
CA PHE A 416 35.44 6.26 8.28
C PHE A 416 34.76 7.20 7.28
N GLN A 417 35.42 7.45 6.15
CA GLN A 417 34.83 8.16 5.00
C GLN A 417 34.23 7.15 4.03
N VAL A 418 33.08 7.48 3.46
CA VAL A 418 32.38 6.64 2.48
C VAL A 418 32.96 6.91 1.10
N GLY A 419 33.54 5.90 0.45
CA GLY A 419 34.11 6.05 -0.89
C GLY A 419 33.06 5.97 -2.00
N LYS A 420 32.06 5.11 -1.85
CA LYS A 420 30.99 4.87 -2.83
C LYS A 420 29.62 4.66 -2.18
N GLY A 421 28.60 4.84 -3.00
CA GLY A 421 27.21 4.71 -2.63
C GLY A 421 26.59 6.00 -2.10
N VAL A 422 25.28 5.99 -1.97
CA VAL A 422 24.49 7.05 -1.36
C VAL A 422 23.95 6.58 0.00
N GLY A 423 23.91 7.48 0.99
CA GLY A 423 23.54 7.10 2.35
C GLY A 423 22.10 6.59 2.45
N GLN A 424 21.91 5.36 2.95
CA GLN A 424 20.56 4.83 3.19
C GLN A 424 19.87 5.59 4.34
N GLY A 425 18.77 6.28 4.05
CA GLY A 425 18.05 7.12 5.02
C GLY A 425 18.32 8.62 4.88
N ASP A 426 19.15 9.03 3.90
CA ASP A 426 19.24 10.42 3.46
C ASP A 426 18.13 10.74 2.43
N ILE A 427 17.74 12.02 2.36
CA ILE A 427 16.64 12.51 1.52
C ILE A 427 17.01 12.53 0.03
N PRO A 428 18.21 12.91 -0.40
CA PRO A 428 18.59 12.88 -1.82
C PRO A 428 18.78 11.47 -2.37
N SER A 429 19.19 10.50 -1.54
CA SER A 429 19.61 9.16 -2.00
C SER A 429 18.61 8.44 -2.92
N PRO A 430 17.29 8.39 -2.60
CA PRO A 430 16.32 7.76 -3.49
C PRO A 430 16.18 8.48 -4.84
N HIS A 431 16.38 9.80 -4.85
CA HIS A 431 16.27 10.63 -6.05
C HIS A 431 17.51 10.50 -6.93
N VAL A 432 18.71 10.47 -6.33
CA VAL A 432 19.96 10.18 -7.06
C VAL A 432 19.91 8.82 -7.72
N TRP A 433 19.48 7.79 -6.99
CA TRP A 433 19.28 6.45 -7.56
C TRP A 433 18.32 6.48 -8.74
N LYS A 434 17.19 7.18 -8.60
CA LYS A 434 16.22 7.37 -9.69
C LYS A 434 16.85 8.07 -10.90
N PHE A 435 17.60 9.15 -10.70
CA PHE A 435 18.25 9.88 -11.79
C PHE A 435 19.31 9.02 -12.48
N PHE A 436 20.06 8.22 -11.74
CA PHE A 436 21.03 7.29 -12.27
C PHE A 436 20.37 6.15 -13.06
N MET A 437 19.36 5.48 -12.48
CA MET A 437 18.63 4.39 -13.14
C MET A 437 17.89 4.85 -14.41
N ASP A 438 17.48 6.11 -14.47
CA ASP A 438 16.88 6.65 -15.69
C ASP A 438 17.83 6.54 -16.90
N ILE A 439 19.16 6.53 -16.73
CA ILE A 439 20.11 6.24 -17.83
C ILE A 439 19.79 4.88 -18.46
N LEU A 440 19.73 3.83 -17.64
CA LEU A 440 19.44 2.47 -18.10
C LEU A 440 18.03 2.37 -18.69
N LEU A 441 17.03 2.99 -18.06
CA LEU A 441 15.65 2.93 -18.55
C LEU A 441 15.51 3.61 -19.91
N ARG A 442 16.15 4.76 -20.13
CA ARG A 442 16.18 5.43 -21.44
C ARG A 442 16.88 4.57 -22.51
N SER A 443 17.97 3.88 -22.16
CA SER A 443 18.61 2.94 -23.06
C SER A 443 17.72 1.77 -23.46
N LEU A 444 16.89 1.28 -22.53
CA LEU A 444 15.96 0.18 -22.79
C LEU A 444 14.74 0.63 -23.60
N GLU A 445 14.27 1.87 -23.42
CA GLU A 445 13.16 2.45 -24.21
C GLU A 445 13.49 2.55 -25.71
N CYS A 446 14.78 2.56 -26.09
CA CYS A 446 15.22 2.51 -27.49
C CYS A 446 15.00 1.15 -28.17
N ILE A 447 14.75 0.09 -27.40
CA ILE A 447 14.56 -1.26 -27.93
C ILE A 447 13.09 -1.44 -28.34
N PRO A 448 12.80 -1.72 -29.63
CA PRO A 448 11.43 -1.88 -30.10
C PRO A 448 10.78 -3.14 -29.51
N ASN A 449 9.46 -3.09 -29.28
CA ASN A 449 8.66 -4.17 -28.70
C ASN A 449 9.06 -4.61 -27.28
N LEU A 450 9.90 -3.84 -26.59
CA LEU A 450 10.24 -4.07 -25.19
C LEU A 450 9.29 -3.29 -24.28
N THR A 451 8.64 -3.98 -23.35
CA THR A 451 7.93 -3.34 -22.23
C THR A 451 8.80 -3.46 -20.98
N ILE A 452 9.01 -2.34 -20.29
CA ILE A 452 9.81 -2.27 -19.07
C ILE A 452 8.99 -1.73 -17.91
N SER A 453 9.25 -2.25 -16.71
CA SER A 453 8.69 -1.73 -15.46
C SER A 453 9.73 -1.83 -14.36
N SER A 454 10.01 -0.72 -13.68
CA SER A 454 11.00 -0.64 -12.62
C SER A 454 10.40 -0.04 -11.36
N TYR A 455 10.81 -0.56 -10.21
CA TYR A 455 10.54 0.02 -8.91
C TYR A 455 11.84 0.08 -8.11
N ALA A 456 12.43 1.28 -8.04
CA ALA A 456 13.76 1.48 -7.49
C ALA A 456 14.81 0.66 -8.26
N ASP A 457 15.37 -0.38 -7.65
CA ASP A 457 16.36 -1.31 -8.19
C ASP A 457 15.74 -2.56 -8.85
N ASP A 458 14.51 -2.92 -8.50
CA ASP A 458 13.79 -4.04 -9.12
C ASP A 458 13.40 -3.66 -10.56
N LEU A 459 13.95 -4.35 -11.56
CA LEU A 459 13.68 -4.12 -12.99
C LEU A 459 13.09 -5.37 -13.63
N ILE A 460 11.95 -5.22 -14.31
CA ILE A 460 11.37 -6.25 -15.16
C ILE A 460 11.41 -5.79 -16.62
N THR A 461 11.82 -6.70 -17.50
CA THR A 461 11.73 -6.54 -18.95
C THR A 461 10.87 -7.64 -19.56
N MET A 462 10.02 -7.26 -20.50
CA MET A 462 8.97 -8.11 -21.07
C MET A 462 8.91 -7.93 -22.59
N SER A 463 8.87 -9.03 -23.34
CA SER A 463 8.87 -9.00 -24.81
C SER A 463 8.12 -10.21 -25.40
N PRO A 464 7.39 -10.06 -26.53
CA PRO A 464 6.83 -11.20 -27.25
C PRO A 464 7.91 -12.02 -27.98
N ASP A 465 9.10 -11.44 -28.18
CA ASP A 465 10.23 -12.00 -28.91
C ASP A 465 11.42 -12.27 -27.99
N LEU A 466 12.00 -13.48 -28.08
CA LEU A 466 13.13 -13.90 -27.25
C LEU A 466 14.41 -13.12 -27.58
N SER A 467 14.63 -12.80 -28.86
CA SER A 467 15.78 -12.01 -29.32
C SER A 467 15.77 -10.60 -28.71
N THR A 468 14.61 -9.94 -28.67
CA THR A 468 14.44 -8.63 -28.04
C THR A 468 14.72 -8.70 -26.53
N LEU A 469 14.29 -9.78 -25.86
CA LEU A 469 14.62 -9.98 -24.45
C LEU A 469 16.13 -10.19 -24.23
N GLN A 470 16.81 -10.88 -25.16
CA GLN A 470 18.27 -11.03 -25.13
C GLN A 470 18.98 -9.68 -25.32
N ILE A 471 18.55 -8.85 -26.27
CA ILE A 471 19.10 -7.50 -26.45
C ILE A 471 18.97 -6.67 -25.17
N ALA A 472 17.81 -6.75 -24.49
CA ALA A 472 17.61 -6.08 -23.21
C ALA A 472 18.59 -6.59 -22.14
N ALA A 473 18.81 -7.91 -22.07
CA ALA A 473 19.80 -8.51 -21.18
C ALA A 473 21.23 -8.05 -21.50
N ASP A 474 21.59 -7.90 -22.78
CA ASP A 474 22.90 -7.42 -23.22
C ASP A 474 23.13 -5.95 -22.83
N VAL A 475 22.11 -5.10 -22.98
CA VAL A 475 22.14 -3.69 -22.53
C VAL A 475 22.30 -3.61 -21.02
N ILE A 476 21.52 -4.37 -20.25
CA ILE A 476 21.60 -4.38 -18.78
C ILE A 476 22.96 -4.90 -18.30
N SER A 477 23.48 -5.97 -18.93
CA SER A 477 24.79 -6.53 -18.62
C SER A 477 25.92 -5.54 -18.94
N SER A 478 25.86 -4.89 -20.11
CA SER A 478 26.83 -3.88 -20.51
C SER A 478 26.79 -2.66 -19.58
N PHE A 479 25.59 -2.17 -19.22
CA PHE A 479 25.41 -1.09 -18.25
C PHE A 479 26.01 -1.47 -16.88
N SER A 480 25.73 -2.68 -16.41
CA SER A 480 26.26 -3.25 -15.16
C SER A 480 27.79 -3.23 -15.13
N ILE A 481 28.44 -3.61 -16.22
CA ILE A 481 29.92 -3.61 -16.33
C ILE A 481 30.48 -2.19 -16.39
N LEU A 482 29.93 -1.33 -17.26
CA LEU A 482 30.43 0.06 -17.42
C LEU A 482 30.27 0.86 -16.12
N THR A 483 29.18 0.63 -15.38
CA THR A 483 28.87 1.35 -14.13
C THR A 483 29.34 0.63 -12.86
N LYS A 484 29.95 -0.56 -12.98
CA LYS A 484 30.39 -1.42 -11.87
C LYS A 484 29.26 -1.83 -10.91
N LEU A 485 28.02 -1.89 -11.38
CA LEU A 485 26.91 -2.44 -10.61
C LEU A 485 26.83 -3.95 -10.79
N THR A 486 27.00 -4.74 -9.73
CA THR A 486 26.92 -6.20 -9.83
C THR A 486 25.48 -6.70 -9.86
N LEU A 487 25.15 -7.55 -10.83
CA LEU A 487 23.85 -8.22 -10.90
C LEU A 487 23.74 -9.34 -9.85
N SER A 488 22.59 -9.42 -9.19
CA SER A 488 22.27 -10.48 -8.22
C SER A 488 21.81 -11.76 -8.93
N ILE A 489 22.73 -12.50 -9.55
CA ILE A 489 22.41 -13.67 -10.39
C ILE A 489 21.52 -14.71 -9.68
N HIS A 490 21.75 -14.97 -8.39
CA HIS A 490 20.92 -15.91 -7.61
C HIS A 490 19.45 -15.48 -7.44
N LYS A 491 19.16 -14.19 -7.63
CA LYS A 491 17.80 -13.61 -7.62
C LYS A 491 17.22 -13.39 -9.00
N PHE A 492 18.03 -13.49 -10.05
CA PHE A 492 17.57 -13.38 -11.42
C PHE A 492 16.49 -14.43 -11.71
N ARG A 493 15.41 -14.02 -12.36
CA ARG A 493 14.31 -14.91 -12.75
C ARG A 493 13.94 -14.63 -14.19
N ALA A 494 13.77 -15.67 -14.99
CA ALA A 494 13.28 -15.56 -16.34
C ALA A 494 12.20 -16.60 -16.62
N PHE A 495 11.18 -16.21 -17.36
CA PHE A 495 10.01 -17.02 -17.65
C PHE A 495 9.61 -16.90 -19.11
N SER A 496 9.05 -17.97 -19.65
CA SER A 496 8.48 -18.04 -20.99
C SER A 496 7.05 -18.55 -20.89
N ARG A 497 6.10 -17.87 -21.51
CA ARG A 497 4.80 -18.44 -21.83
C ARG A 497 4.75 -18.62 -23.34
N ARG A 498 5.16 -19.77 -23.84
CA ARG A 498 5.07 -20.13 -25.25
C ARG A 498 4.85 -21.64 -25.37
N PRO A 499 3.70 -22.09 -25.91
CA PRO A 499 3.49 -23.49 -26.20
C PRO A 499 4.57 -23.99 -27.18
N HIS A 500 5.18 -25.15 -26.90
CA HIS A 500 6.07 -25.88 -27.81
C HIS A 500 7.44 -25.23 -28.14
N LEU A 501 7.96 -24.34 -27.29
CA LEU A 501 9.35 -23.89 -27.40
C LEU A 501 10.24 -24.74 -26.47
N ASP A 502 11.14 -25.53 -27.05
CA ASP A 502 12.05 -26.37 -26.28
C ASP A 502 13.15 -25.54 -25.62
N ASN A 503 13.18 -25.57 -24.28
CA ASN A 503 14.25 -25.04 -23.41
C ASN A 503 14.81 -23.67 -23.82
N PRO A 504 13.98 -22.60 -23.89
CA PRO A 504 14.49 -21.25 -24.13
C PRO A 504 15.48 -20.83 -23.05
N TYR A 505 16.52 -20.11 -23.45
CA TYR A 505 17.50 -19.52 -22.54
C TYR A 505 17.88 -18.11 -23.01
N ILE A 506 18.44 -17.34 -22.08
CA ILE A 506 19.11 -16.06 -22.35
C ILE A 506 20.49 -16.07 -21.72
N HIS A 507 21.40 -15.28 -22.27
CA HIS A 507 22.74 -15.09 -21.75
C HIS A 507 22.83 -13.76 -21.00
N ILE A 508 23.53 -13.79 -19.87
CA ILE A 508 23.84 -12.60 -19.07
C ILE A 508 25.34 -12.54 -18.92
N LEU A 509 25.92 -11.37 -19.17
CA LEU A 509 27.34 -11.13 -18.93
C LEU A 509 27.50 -10.51 -17.54
N ASN A 510 28.21 -11.19 -16.66
CA ASN A 510 28.46 -10.71 -15.31
C ASN A 510 29.62 -9.70 -15.27
N THR A 511 29.78 -8.98 -14.15
CA THR A 511 30.82 -7.95 -13.99
C THR A 511 32.26 -8.48 -14.04
N ASP A 512 32.44 -9.80 -13.89
CA ASP A 512 33.71 -10.51 -14.07
C ASP A 512 33.90 -11.05 -15.49
N PHE A 513 33.07 -10.61 -16.45
CA PHE A 513 33.05 -11.04 -17.85
C PHE A 513 32.68 -12.51 -18.06
N THR A 514 32.12 -13.18 -17.07
CA THR A 514 31.61 -14.54 -17.23
C THR A 514 30.21 -14.52 -17.87
N THR A 515 30.01 -15.32 -18.90
CA THR A 515 28.70 -15.51 -19.53
C THR A 515 27.93 -16.58 -18.78
N ILE A 516 26.75 -16.21 -18.28
CA ILE A 516 25.85 -17.09 -17.54
C ILE A 516 24.63 -17.36 -18.42
N THR A 517 24.40 -18.62 -18.77
CA THR A 517 23.21 -19.06 -19.49
C THR A 517 22.09 -19.34 -18.50
N VAL A 518 21.00 -18.60 -18.61
CA VAL A 518 19.82 -18.76 -17.75
C VAL A 518 18.67 -19.38 -18.54
N PRO A 519 18.19 -20.58 -18.16
CA PRO A 519 16.98 -21.14 -18.75
C PRO A 519 15.75 -20.35 -18.33
N LEU A 520 14.80 -20.20 -19.26
CA LEU A 520 13.51 -19.58 -19.01
C LEU A 520 12.53 -20.64 -18.51
N ASN A 521 12.00 -20.43 -17.31
CA ASN A 521 11.00 -21.33 -16.74
C ASN A 521 9.67 -21.20 -17.50
N THR A 522 9.11 -22.31 -17.95
CA THR A 522 7.78 -22.33 -18.60
C THR A 522 6.63 -22.47 -17.60
N LYS A 523 6.94 -22.87 -16.36
CA LYS A 523 5.99 -23.05 -15.27
C LYS A 523 6.56 -22.49 -13.97
N GLY A 524 5.71 -21.91 -13.15
CA GLY A 524 6.06 -21.44 -11.82
C GLY A 524 5.44 -20.09 -11.49
N SER A 525 6.00 -19.42 -10.49
CA SER A 525 5.47 -18.16 -9.98
C SER A 525 6.56 -17.09 -9.94
N LEU A 526 6.29 -15.94 -10.57
CA LEU A 526 7.12 -14.75 -10.51
C LEU A 526 6.71 -13.92 -9.29
N LYS A 527 7.61 -13.79 -8.32
CA LYS A 527 7.43 -12.86 -7.22
C LYS A 527 7.87 -11.46 -7.66
N TYR A 528 6.94 -10.51 -7.69
CA TYR A 528 7.21 -9.12 -8.02
C TYR A 528 6.56 -8.17 -7.01
N LEU A 529 7.36 -7.26 -6.42
CA LEU A 529 6.92 -6.25 -5.44
C LEU A 529 6.03 -6.77 -4.30
N GLY A 530 6.23 -8.03 -3.91
CA GLY A 530 5.52 -8.69 -2.81
C GLY A 530 4.27 -9.49 -3.21
N ALA A 531 3.88 -9.48 -4.49
CA ALA A 531 2.84 -10.35 -5.04
C ALA A 531 3.46 -11.49 -5.87
N TYR A 532 2.75 -12.60 -5.95
CA TYR A 532 3.13 -13.78 -6.74
C TYR A 532 2.21 -13.92 -7.94
N HIS A 533 2.79 -13.94 -9.14
CA HIS A 533 2.08 -14.08 -10.42
C HIS A 533 2.44 -15.42 -11.05
N ASP A 534 1.44 -16.29 -11.23
CA ASP A 534 1.69 -17.62 -11.78
C ASP A 534 1.80 -17.56 -13.31
N ILE A 535 2.89 -18.09 -13.84
CA ILE A 535 3.16 -18.20 -15.27
C ILE A 535 3.03 -19.68 -15.60
N ASN A 536 1.84 -20.07 -16.06
CA ASN A 536 1.49 -21.43 -16.45
C ASN A 536 0.89 -21.43 -17.87
N ASP A 537 1.04 -22.57 -18.56
CA ASP A 537 0.38 -22.80 -19.86
C ASP A 537 -1.16 -22.83 -19.73
N ASP A 538 -1.68 -23.23 -18.56
CA ASP A 538 -3.12 -23.27 -18.28
C ASP A 538 -3.61 -21.99 -17.61
N THR A 539 -4.44 -21.24 -18.34
CA THR A 539 -5.08 -20.01 -17.87
C THR A 539 -5.95 -20.22 -16.63
N HIS A 540 -6.54 -21.41 -16.40
CA HIS A 540 -7.43 -21.66 -15.27
C HIS A 540 -6.71 -21.73 -13.90
N SER A 541 -5.39 -21.89 -13.90
CA SER A 541 -4.57 -22.06 -12.69
C SER A 541 -3.86 -20.78 -12.22
N GLN A 542 -4.17 -19.63 -12.81
CA GLN A 542 -3.47 -18.37 -12.50
C GLN A 542 -3.63 -17.96 -11.03
N ASP A 543 -2.54 -17.43 -10.48
CA ASP A 543 -2.36 -16.82 -9.15
C ASP A 543 -2.78 -17.63 -7.90
N HIS A 544 -2.81 -18.96 -8.00
CA HIS A 544 -3.04 -19.84 -6.85
C HIS A 544 -1.94 -19.70 -5.79
N THR A 545 -0.70 -19.42 -6.21
CA THR A 545 0.43 -19.24 -5.27
C THR A 545 0.18 -18.07 -4.32
N GLN A 546 -0.28 -16.93 -4.82
CA GLN A 546 -0.59 -15.76 -3.98
C GLN A 546 -1.75 -16.05 -3.02
N TYR A 547 -2.79 -16.73 -3.49
CA TYR A 547 -3.91 -17.14 -2.65
C TYR A 547 -3.45 -18.06 -1.52
N ASN A 548 -2.67 -19.10 -1.82
CA ASN A 548 -2.15 -20.05 -0.83
C ASN A 548 -1.26 -19.37 0.22
N ASN A 549 -0.38 -18.45 -0.21
CA ASN A 549 0.44 -17.64 0.70
C ASN A 549 -0.42 -16.76 1.62
N SER A 550 -1.50 -16.20 1.09
CA SER A 550 -2.46 -15.38 1.85
C SER A 550 -3.23 -16.22 2.86
N LEU A 551 -3.67 -17.42 2.48
CA LEU A 551 -4.35 -18.36 3.36
C LEU A 551 -3.42 -18.86 4.48
N HIS A 552 -2.17 -19.17 4.16
CA HIS A 552 -1.16 -19.57 5.15
C HIS A 552 -0.87 -18.43 6.13
N THR A 553 -0.69 -17.21 5.62
CA THR A 553 -0.48 -16.00 6.45
C THR A 553 -1.67 -15.76 7.39
N LEU A 554 -2.90 -15.85 6.88
CA LEU A 554 -4.10 -15.73 7.69
C LEU A 554 -4.10 -16.79 8.79
N THR A 555 -3.92 -18.07 8.42
CA THR A 555 -3.95 -19.19 9.37
C THR A 555 -2.93 -19.01 10.49
N THR A 556 -1.68 -18.66 10.15
CA THR A 556 -0.62 -18.39 11.12
C THR A 556 -0.99 -17.28 12.11
N HIS A 557 -1.56 -16.18 11.63
CA HIS A 557 -2.03 -15.10 12.50
C HIS A 557 -3.20 -15.52 13.39
N LEU A 558 -4.16 -16.28 12.84
CA LEU A 558 -5.29 -16.77 13.62
C LEU A 558 -4.83 -17.73 14.71
N ASP A 559 -3.91 -18.66 14.43
CA ASP A 559 -3.37 -19.60 15.42
C ASP A 559 -2.57 -18.88 16.53
N ALA A 560 -1.80 -17.87 16.15
CA ALA A 560 -1.12 -16.99 17.11
C ALA A 560 -2.10 -16.24 18.02
N LEU A 561 -3.25 -15.82 17.49
CA LEU A 561 -4.29 -15.16 18.29
C LEU A 561 -5.14 -16.16 19.10
N LYS A 562 -5.36 -17.38 18.61
CA LYS A 562 -6.05 -18.45 19.36
C LYS A 562 -5.30 -18.77 20.64
N SER A 563 -3.98 -18.99 20.56
CA SER A 563 -3.12 -19.25 21.72
C SER A 563 -3.06 -18.09 22.74
N ARG A 564 -3.37 -16.86 22.31
CA ARG A 564 -3.28 -15.64 23.12
C ARG A 564 -4.62 -14.96 23.40
N ARG A 565 -5.73 -15.70 23.26
CA ARG A 565 -7.11 -15.18 23.38
C ARG A 565 -7.37 -14.38 24.65
N HIS A 566 -6.73 -14.76 25.76
CA HIS A 566 -6.88 -14.12 27.07
C HIS A 566 -6.16 -12.75 27.18
N LEU A 567 -5.33 -12.37 26.22
CA LEU A 567 -4.53 -11.15 26.26
C LEU A 567 -5.19 -9.96 25.55
N TYR A 568 -6.26 -10.16 24.77
CA TYR A 568 -6.88 -9.09 23.99
C TYR A 568 -8.39 -9.00 24.18
N SER A 569 -8.93 -7.79 24.02
CA SER A 569 -10.37 -7.51 23.94
C SER A 569 -10.86 -7.49 22.49
N ILE A 570 -12.19 -7.45 22.29
CA ILE A 570 -12.77 -7.28 20.95
C ILE A 570 -12.27 -6.03 20.23
N ASN A 571 -12.05 -4.93 20.96
CA ASN A 571 -11.55 -3.68 20.38
C ASN A 571 -10.11 -3.86 19.86
N ILE A 572 -9.26 -4.54 20.63
CA ILE A 572 -7.89 -4.87 20.21
C ILE A 572 -7.93 -5.83 19.02
N LEU A 573 -8.82 -6.82 19.03
CA LEU A 573 -8.99 -7.76 17.92
C LEU A 573 -9.40 -7.05 16.63
N SER A 574 -10.39 -6.16 16.71
CA SER A 574 -10.84 -5.33 15.59
C SER A 574 -9.68 -4.47 15.04
N MET A 575 -8.86 -3.88 15.92
CA MET A 575 -7.66 -3.16 15.51
C MET A 575 -6.62 -4.05 14.82
N ILE A 576 -6.38 -5.27 15.31
CA ILE A 576 -5.44 -6.21 14.68
C ILE A 576 -5.90 -6.56 13.26
N PHE A 577 -7.20 -6.84 13.08
CA PHE A 577 -7.75 -7.08 11.74
C PHE A 577 -7.63 -5.84 10.85
N LYS A 578 -8.06 -4.68 11.36
CA LYS A 578 -8.11 -3.43 10.59
C LYS A 578 -6.73 -2.92 10.17
N TYR A 579 -5.73 -3.01 11.05
CA TYR A 579 -4.43 -2.36 10.83
C TYR A 579 -3.29 -3.32 10.47
N LYS A 580 -3.46 -4.64 10.64
CA LYS A 580 -2.40 -5.62 10.35
C LYS A 580 -2.84 -6.75 9.43
N ILE A 581 -3.83 -7.57 9.84
CA ILE A 581 -4.19 -8.77 9.08
C ILE A 581 -4.79 -8.42 7.72
N ILE A 582 -5.86 -7.62 7.68
CA ILE A 582 -6.55 -7.31 6.42
C ILE A 582 -5.63 -6.53 5.46
N PRO A 583 -4.95 -5.44 5.87
CA PRO A 583 -4.03 -4.74 4.97
C PRO A 583 -2.92 -5.64 4.40
N GLN A 584 -2.34 -6.53 5.21
CA GLN A 584 -1.30 -7.45 4.76
C GLN A 584 -1.80 -8.46 3.71
N LEU A 585 -3.00 -8.99 3.89
CA LEU A 585 -3.61 -9.92 2.93
C LEU A 585 -4.08 -9.21 1.66
N THR A 586 -4.75 -8.07 1.82
CA THR A 586 -5.30 -7.28 0.71
C THR A 586 -4.22 -6.81 -0.25
N TYR A 587 -3.03 -6.44 0.24
CA TYR A 587 -1.92 -5.98 -0.62
C TYR A 587 -1.52 -7.00 -1.69
N GLY A 588 -1.38 -8.28 -1.33
CA GLY A 588 -1.03 -9.31 -2.31
C GLY A 588 -2.22 -9.68 -3.20
N LEU A 589 -3.41 -9.83 -2.61
CA LEU A 589 -4.62 -10.24 -3.33
C LEU A 589 -5.14 -9.18 -4.32
N MET A 590 -4.92 -7.88 -4.06
CA MET A 590 -5.37 -6.82 -4.97
C MET A 590 -4.61 -6.80 -6.30
N LEU A 591 -3.46 -7.47 -6.36
CA LEU A 591 -2.60 -7.56 -7.55
C LEU A 591 -2.79 -8.88 -8.32
N THR A 592 -3.73 -9.74 -7.91
CA THR A 592 -3.95 -11.04 -8.55
C THR A 592 -5.41 -11.27 -8.90
N ASN A 593 -5.70 -12.28 -9.71
CA ASN A 593 -7.06 -12.74 -9.95
C ASN A 593 -7.47 -13.81 -8.93
N SER A 594 -8.29 -13.43 -7.95
CA SER A 594 -8.82 -14.37 -6.94
C SER A 594 -10.25 -14.80 -7.32
N THR A 595 -10.52 -16.09 -7.32
CA THR A 595 -11.88 -16.60 -7.58
C THR A 595 -12.81 -16.37 -6.38
N THR A 596 -14.12 -16.29 -6.64
CA THR A 596 -15.14 -16.19 -5.59
C THR A 596 -15.00 -17.29 -4.54
N LYS A 597 -14.71 -18.54 -4.96
CA LYS A 597 -14.54 -19.67 -4.05
C LYS A 597 -13.37 -19.49 -3.10
N MET A 598 -12.23 -19.01 -3.61
CA MET A 598 -11.06 -18.67 -2.80
C MET A 598 -11.37 -17.61 -1.75
N LEU A 599 -12.04 -16.53 -2.16
CA LEU A 599 -12.40 -15.43 -1.26
C LEU A 599 -13.39 -15.86 -0.17
N GLN A 600 -14.37 -16.71 -0.52
CA GLN A 600 -15.31 -17.30 0.44
C GLN A 600 -14.60 -18.14 1.50
N ILE A 601 -13.53 -18.87 1.16
CA ILE A 601 -12.74 -19.64 2.14
C ILE A 601 -12.05 -18.70 3.14
N LEU A 602 -11.41 -17.64 2.67
CA LEU A 602 -10.74 -16.64 3.52
C LEU A 602 -11.72 -15.98 4.48
N ASP A 603 -12.86 -15.50 3.97
CA ASP A 603 -13.89 -14.87 4.80
C ASP A 603 -14.51 -15.88 5.78
N THR A 604 -14.70 -17.14 5.38
CA THR A 604 -15.22 -18.17 6.29
C THR A 604 -14.27 -18.42 7.46
N ARG A 605 -12.96 -18.55 7.20
CA ARG A 605 -11.94 -18.70 8.24
C ARG A 605 -11.90 -17.49 9.17
N GLN A 606 -11.93 -16.28 8.61
CA GLN A 606 -12.01 -15.04 9.41
C GLN A 606 -13.23 -15.04 10.32
N ARG A 607 -14.43 -15.29 9.76
CA ARG A 607 -15.69 -15.28 10.52
C ARG A 607 -15.75 -16.33 11.60
N GLN A 608 -15.35 -17.56 11.28
CA GLN A 608 -15.32 -18.66 12.23
C GLN A 608 -14.44 -18.32 13.42
N PHE A 609 -13.23 -17.81 13.16
CA PHE A 609 -12.33 -17.37 14.22
C PHE A 609 -12.90 -16.21 15.05
N ILE A 610 -13.55 -15.21 14.43
CA ILE A 610 -14.17 -14.10 15.17
C ILE A 610 -15.27 -14.65 16.08
N LYS A 611 -16.16 -15.52 15.60
CA LYS A 611 -17.21 -16.13 16.42
C LYS A 611 -16.62 -16.94 17.57
N GLU A 612 -15.63 -17.79 17.28
CA GLU A 612 -14.90 -18.59 18.27
C GLU A 612 -14.25 -17.70 19.34
N SER A 613 -13.46 -16.70 18.94
CA SER A 613 -12.69 -15.83 19.84
C SER A 613 -13.55 -14.88 20.69
N THR A 614 -14.73 -14.52 20.21
CA THR A 614 -15.66 -13.62 20.92
C THR A 614 -16.70 -14.36 21.76
N GLY A 615 -16.88 -15.66 21.54
CA GLY A 615 -17.93 -16.44 22.20
C GLY A 615 -19.33 -16.13 21.65
N ILE A 616 -19.42 -15.48 20.49
CA ILE A 616 -20.67 -15.22 19.79
C ILE A 616 -21.28 -16.55 19.33
N ILE A 617 -22.59 -16.71 19.55
CA ILE A 617 -23.33 -17.92 19.15
C ILE A 617 -23.20 -18.19 17.64
N LYS A 618 -23.21 -19.47 17.26
CA LYS A 618 -23.02 -19.87 15.85
C LYS A 618 -24.07 -19.22 14.91
N GLN A 619 -25.29 -19.05 15.40
CA GLN A 619 -26.44 -18.46 14.69
C GLN A 619 -26.34 -16.95 14.50
N PHE A 620 -25.36 -16.26 15.10
CA PHE A 620 -25.21 -14.81 14.96
C PHE A 620 -25.08 -14.42 13.48
N PRO A 621 -25.89 -13.47 12.99
CA PRO A 621 -25.88 -13.04 11.59
C PRO A 621 -24.49 -12.59 11.17
N THR A 622 -23.99 -13.20 10.09
CA THR A 622 -22.67 -12.88 9.52
C THR A 622 -22.54 -11.40 9.16
N ALA A 623 -23.60 -10.78 8.66
CA ALA A 623 -23.61 -9.37 8.27
C ALA A 623 -23.28 -8.42 9.44
N LEU A 624 -23.69 -8.76 10.67
CA LEU A 624 -23.44 -7.93 11.86
C LEU A 624 -21.96 -7.92 12.28
N ILE A 625 -21.13 -8.85 11.79
CA ILE A 625 -19.68 -8.79 12.03
C ILE A 625 -19.07 -7.61 11.27
N SER A 626 -19.53 -7.37 10.04
CA SER A 626 -19.02 -6.33 9.14
C SER A 626 -19.68 -4.97 9.28
N ILE A 627 -20.90 -4.91 9.81
CA ILE A 627 -21.63 -3.65 10.03
C ILE A 627 -20.86 -2.77 11.03
N PRO A 628 -20.76 -1.44 10.81
CA PRO A 628 -20.12 -0.51 11.73
C PRO A 628 -20.67 -0.59 13.16
N THR A 629 -19.82 -0.28 14.15
CA THR A 629 -20.23 -0.24 15.56
C THR A 629 -21.32 0.80 15.82
N SER A 630 -21.36 1.89 15.06
CA SER A 630 -22.43 2.89 15.11
C SER A 630 -23.81 2.36 14.71
N GLN A 631 -23.86 1.25 13.97
CA GLN A 631 -25.08 0.59 13.52
C GLN A 631 -25.33 -0.74 14.25
N GLY A 632 -24.62 -0.97 15.37
CA GLY A 632 -24.81 -2.16 16.21
C GLY A 632 -24.03 -3.41 15.75
N GLY A 633 -23.10 -3.28 14.80
CA GLY A 633 -22.20 -4.38 14.39
C GLY A 633 -20.83 -4.35 15.08
N LEU A 634 -19.91 -5.25 14.69
CA LEU A 634 -18.54 -5.31 15.23
C LEU A 634 -17.52 -4.43 14.48
N GLY A 635 -17.90 -3.90 13.31
CA GLY A 635 -17.05 -3.06 12.47
C GLY A 635 -15.83 -3.77 11.87
N ILE A 636 -15.79 -5.11 11.88
CA ILE A 636 -14.68 -5.89 11.31
C ILE A 636 -15.04 -6.23 9.87
N GLN A 637 -14.47 -5.49 8.92
CA GLN A 637 -14.70 -5.71 7.49
C GLN A 637 -14.23 -7.11 7.06
N THR A 638 -14.91 -7.69 6.06
CA THR A 638 -14.48 -8.94 5.42
C THR A 638 -13.26 -8.70 4.53
N ILE A 639 -12.47 -9.76 4.30
CA ILE A 639 -11.30 -9.71 3.41
C ILE A 639 -11.75 -9.41 1.98
N THR A 640 -12.85 -10.01 1.53
CA THR A 640 -13.45 -9.76 0.21
C THR A 640 -13.81 -8.29 0.00
N MET A 641 -14.49 -7.67 0.98
CA MET A 641 -14.87 -6.25 0.88
C MET A 641 -13.64 -5.33 0.85
N ALA A 642 -12.64 -5.62 1.68
CA ALA A 642 -11.39 -4.87 1.68
C ALA A 642 -10.64 -4.98 0.35
N LEU A 643 -10.63 -6.19 -0.24
CA LEU A 643 -10.05 -6.44 -1.57
C LEU A 643 -10.76 -5.66 -2.68
N ILE A 644 -12.09 -5.70 -2.73
CA ILE A 644 -12.87 -4.96 -3.74
C ILE A 644 -12.61 -3.45 -3.60
N LYS A 645 -12.61 -2.93 -2.37
CA LYS A 645 -12.26 -1.52 -2.11
C LYS A 645 -10.85 -1.19 -2.62
N ALA A 646 -9.87 -2.06 -2.40
CA ALA A 646 -8.51 -1.86 -2.86
C ALA A 646 -8.41 -1.90 -4.40
N LYS A 647 -9.02 -2.88 -5.07
CA LYS A 647 -9.05 -2.96 -6.55
C LYS A 647 -9.75 -1.76 -7.18
N ASN A 648 -10.87 -1.32 -6.59
CA ASN A 648 -11.56 -0.12 -7.07
C ASN A 648 -10.69 1.13 -6.90
N ARG A 649 -9.96 1.27 -5.79
CA ARG A 649 -9.00 2.37 -5.63
C ARG A 649 -7.93 2.35 -6.71
N ILE A 650 -7.43 1.19 -7.13
CA ILE A 650 -6.50 1.08 -8.26
C ILE A 650 -7.15 1.63 -9.52
N LEU A 651 -8.35 1.15 -9.86
CA LEU A 651 -9.08 1.59 -11.05
C LEU A 651 -9.31 3.11 -11.06
N PHE A 652 -9.83 3.66 -9.96
CA PHE A 652 -10.05 5.09 -9.83
C PHE A 652 -8.75 5.90 -9.90
N THR A 653 -7.68 5.43 -9.25
CA THR A 653 -6.39 6.13 -9.27
C THR A 653 -5.79 6.13 -10.67
N ALA A 654 -5.92 5.02 -11.39
CA ALA A 654 -5.35 4.89 -12.72
C ALA A 654 -5.96 5.88 -13.73
N LEU A 655 -7.27 6.13 -13.64
CA LEU A 655 -8.00 7.14 -14.43
C LEU A 655 -7.47 8.58 -14.26
N HIS A 656 -6.59 8.82 -13.28
CA HIS A 656 -6.02 10.14 -12.96
C HIS A 656 -4.50 10.15 -13.01
N SER A 657 -3.88 9.12 -13.60
CA SER A 657 -2.44 8.86 -13.53
C SER A 657 -1.83 8.67 -14.91
N THR A 658 -0.49 8.70 -15.01
CA THR A 658 0.23 8.32 -16.23
C THR A 658 -0.01 6.86 -16.66
N THR A 659 -0.53 6.02 -15.77
CA THR A 659 -0.93 4.61 -16.05
C THR A 659 -2.36 4.44 -16.57
N GLU A 660 -3.04 5.54 -16.89
CA GLU A 660 -4.37 5.55 -17.50
C GLU A 660 -4.44 4.62 -18.73
N THR A 661 -3.39 4.64 -19.55
CA THR A 661 -3.30 3.81 -20.77
C THR A 661 -3.31 2.31 -20.46
N ASP A 662 -2.64 1.86 -19.41
CA ASP A 662 -2.57 0.44 -19.05
C ASP A 662 -3.91 -0.07 -18.54
N ILE A 663 -4.56 0.66 -17.63
CA ILE A 663 -5.89 0.27 -17.13
C ILE A 663 -6.94 0.38 -18.23
N HIS A 664 -6.87 1.37 -19.11
CA HIS A 664 -7.77 1.45 -20.27
C HIS A 664 -7.63 0.25 -21.20
N ARG A 665 -6.39 -0.19 -21.50
CA ARG A 665 -6.15 -1.39 -22.29
C ARG A 665 -6.73 -2.64 -21.62
N MET A 666 -6.57 -2.78 -20.30
CA MET A 666 -7.15 -3.89 -19.54
C MET A 666 -8.67 -3.90 -19.61
N VAL A 667 -9.32 -2.75 -19.38
CA VAL A 667 -10.78 -2.60 -19.45
C VAL A 667 -11.28 -2.89 -20.87
N HIS A 668 -10.66 -2.31 -21.89
CA HIS A 668 -11.02 -2.53 -23.30
C HIS A 668 -10.91 -4.02 -23.67
N ARG A 669 -9.81 -4.68 -23.29
CA ARG A 669 -9.62 -6.10 -23.50
C ARG A 669 -10.72 -6.91 -22.81
N HIS A 670 -11.04 -6.58 -21.57
CA HIS A 670 -12.10 -7.25 -20.82
C HIS A 670 -13.46 -7.16 -21.54
N ILE A 671 -13.77 -6.01 -22.14
CA ILE A 671 -14.97 -5.84 -23.00
C ILE A 671 -14.91 -6.85 -24.15
N CYS A 672 -13.83 -6.84 -24.94
CA CYS A 672 -13.67 -7.75 -26.08
C CYS A 672 -13.82 -9.23 -25.69
N LEU A 673 -13.29 -9.63 -24.53
CA LEU A 673 -13.43 -11.00 -24.01
C LEU A 673 -14.86 -11.34 -23.54
N SER A 674 -15.63 -10.36 -23.09
CA SER A 674 -16.97 -10.55 -22.54
C SER A 674 -18.08 -10.58 -23.59
N SER A 675 -17.94 -9.81 -24.67
CA SER A 675 -19.05 -9.60 -25.62
C SER A 675 -18.95 -10.39 -26.92
N ASN A 676 -17.85 -11.08 -27.22
CA ASN A 676 -17.51 -11.64 -28.55
C ASN A 676 -17.63 -10.65 -29.74
N ASN A 677 -18.02 -9.40 -29.48
CA ASN A 677 -18.23 -8.33 -30.44
C ASN A 677 -16.95 -7.49 -30.55
N THR A 678 -16.71 -6.97 -31.75
CA THR A 678 -15.74 -5.90 -31.98
C THR A 678 -16.18 -4.66 -31.22
N TYR A 679 -15.27 -4.07 -30.46
CA TYR A 679 -15.50 -2.78 -29.83
C TYR A 679 -15.83 -1.75 -30.92
N VAL A 680 -17.02 -1.17 -30.82
CA VAL A 680 -17.55 -0.12 -31.69
C VAL A 680 -17.36 1.21 -30.96
N GLN A 681 -16.58 2.05 -31.61
CA GLN A 681 -16.22 3.38 -31.16
C GLN A 681 -17.47 4.23 -30.83
N GLY A 682 -17.48 4.92 -29.69
CA GLY A 682 -18.61 5.75 -29.21
C GLY A 682 -19.76 5.05 -28.45
N GLN A 683 -19.78 3.71 -28.37
CA GLN A 683 -20.86 2.97 -27.67
C GLN A 683 -20.56 2.71 -26.19
N SER A 684 -21.61 2.56 -25.37
CA SER A 684 -21.46 2.16 -23.97
C SER A 684 -21.48 0.63 -23.80
N TYR A 685 -20.53 0.10 -23.06
CA TYR A 685 -20.39 -1.33 -22.76
C TYR A 685 -20.61 -1.61 -21.28
N LYS A 686 -21.50 -2.55 -20.96
CA LYS A 686 -21.66 -3.12 -19.62
C LYS A 686 -20.57 -4.19 -19.42
N LEU A 687 -19.67 -3.98 -18.47
CA LEU A 687 -18.64 -4.95 -18.12
C LEU A 687 -19.28 -6.14 -17.39
N GLN A 688 -19.17 -7.32 -17.99
CA GLN A 688 -19.66 -8.56 -17.43
C GLN A 688 -18.50 -9.44 -16.98
N PRO A 689 -18.70 -10.28 -15.95
CA PRO A 689 -17.77 -11.36 -15.63
C PRO A 689 -17.51 -12.24 -16.86
N THR A 690 -16.27 -12.67 -17.04
CA THR A 690 -15.82 -13.51 -18.16
C THR A 690 -15.46 -14.90 -17.68
N ASN A 691 -15.51 -15.88 -18.59
CA ASN A 691 -14.96 -17.22 -18.32
C ASN A 691 -13.43 -17.24 -18.35
N ILE A 692 -12.82 -16.26 -19.03
CA ILE A 692 -11.37 -16.07 -19.05
C ILE A 692 -10.94 -15.36 -17.76
N PRO A 693 -9.96 -15.89 -17.03
CA PRO A 693 -9.46 -15.27 -15.82
C PRO A 693 -8.68 -14.00 -16.15
N THR A 694 -9.28 -12.86 -15.82
CA THR A 694 -8.63 -11.53 -15.86
C THR A 694 -8.65 -10.94 -14.45
N TRP A 695 -7.75 -10.00 -14.19
CA TRP A 695 -7.65 -9.28 -12.93
C TRP A 695 -8.96 -8.58 -12.54
N LEU A 696 -9.70 -8.05 -13.53
CA LEU A 696 -11.02 -7.40 -13.36
C LEU A 696 -12.12 -8.39 -12.96
N ASN A 697 -11.98 -9.66 -13.33
CA ASN A 697 -13.04 -10.66 -13.17
C ASN A 697 -13.45 -10.86 -11.71
N THR A 698 -12.49 -10.80 -10.77
CA THR A 698 -12.78 -10.84 -9.33
C THR A 698 -13.79 -9.75 -8.93
N THR A 699 -13.51 -8.50 -9.32
CA THR A 699 -14.33 -7.34 -8.94
C THR A 699 -15.70 -7.43 -9.60
N LEU A 700 -15.76 -7.73 -10.90
CA LEU A 700 -17.00 -7.81 -11.66
C LEU A 700 -17.91 -8.93 -11.15
N THR A 701 -17.36 -10.10 -10.81
CA THR A 701 -18.13 -11.23 -10.26
C THR A 701 -18.73 -10.88 -8.90
N GLN A 702 -18.02 -10.16 -8.05
CA GLN A 702 -18.53 -9.75 -6.73
C GLN A 702 -19.58 -8.64 -6.83
N LEU A 703 -19.40 -7.70 -7.76
CA LEU A 703 -20.39 -6.66 -8.03
C LEU A 703 -21.67 -7.26 -8.62
N SER A 704 -21.56 -8.21 -9.56
CA SER A 704 -22.73 -8.85 -10.18
C SER A 704 -23.58 -9.64 -9.19
N GLN A 705 -22.95 -10.29 -8.20
CA GLN A 705 -23.65 -10.95 -7.07
C GLN A 705 -24.48 -9.97 -6.23
N SER A 706 -24.11 -8.69 -6.25
CA SER A 706 -24.81 -7.60 -5.55
C SER A 706 -25.71 -6.80 -6.48
N ASN A 707 -26.00 -7.30 -7.69
CA ASN A 707 -26.75 -6.60 -8.74
C ASN A 707 -26.15 -5.25 -9.15
N ILE A 708 -24.83 -5.13 -9.12
CA ILE A 708 -24.09 -3.95 -9.56
C ILE A 708 -23.26 -4.31 -10.79
N SER A 709 -23.23 -3.40 -11.76
CA SER A 709 -22.42 -3.54 -12.96
C SER A 709 -21.62 -2.27 -13.21
N LEU A 710 -20.41 -2.43 -13.76
CA LEU A 710 -19.60 -1.31 -14.24
C LEU A 710 -19.90 -1.08 -15.72
N MET A 711 -20.07 0.16 -16.15
CA MET A 711 -20.18 0.52 -17.57
C MET A 711 -18.92 1.26 -18.06
N THR A 712 -18.71 1.34 -19.37
CA THR A 712 -17.64 2.13 -20.01
C THR A 712 -18.17 2.72 -21.32
N THR A 713 -17.61 3.82 -21.85
CA THR A 713 -18.02 4.45 -23.12
C THR A 713 -16.88 4.44 -24.15
N GLY A 714 -17.22 4.34 -25.45
CA GLY A 714 -16.25 4.27 -26.54
C GLY A 714 -15.67 5.63 -27.02
N TYR A 715 -14.47 5.63 -27.63
CA TYR A 715 -13.67 6.80 -28.07
C TYR A 715 -14.28 7.60 -29.26
N PRO A 716 -13.81 8.81 -29.63
CA PRO A 716 -13.97 9.40 -30.99
C PRO A 716 -12.62 9.74 -31.67
N ILE A 717 -12.59 9.85 -33.00
CA ILE A 717 -11.36 9.78 -33.84
C ILE A 717 -10.52 11.07 -33.89
N THR A 718 -10.97 12.25 -33.47
CA THR A 718 -10.20 13.47 -33.75
C THR A 718 -9.19 13.81 -32.65
N HIS A 719 -7.92 13.97 -33.05
CA HIS A 719 -6.82 14.48 -32.23
C HIS A 719 -7.28 15.68 -31.37
N GLY A 720 -7.30 15.45 -30.06
CA GLY A 720 -7.75 16.40 -29.06
C GLY A 720 -7.96 15.62 -27.78
N SER A 721 -6.96 15.63 -26.92
CA SER A 721 -7.02 15.10 -25.57
C SER A 721 -8.20 15.74 -24.84
N TYR A 722 -9.29 15.01 -24.66
CA TYR A 722 -10.40 15.44 -23.82
C TYR A 722 -10.79 14.28 -22.90
N SER A 723 -10.11 14.31 -21.76
CA SER A 723 -10.27 13.53 -20.56
C SER A 723 -11.59 13.86 -19.86
N ILE A 724 -11.97 12.98 -18.93
CA ILE A 724 -12.84 13.35 -17.83
C ILE A 724 -12.16 14.51 -17.10
N HIS A 725 -12.62 15.73 -17.32
CA HIS A 725 -12.30 16.85 -16.44
C HIS A 725 -13.07 16.68 -15.14
N LEU A 726 -12.53 15.88 -14.23
CA LEU A 726 -12.61 16.27 -12.83
C LEU A 726 -11.83 17.57 -12.75
N LEU A 727 -12.48 18.66 -12.32
CA LEU A 727 -11.81 19.95 -12.11
C LEU A 727 -10.48 19.65 -11.42
N PRO A 728 -9.34 20.11 -11.99
CA PRO A 728 -8.06 19.87 -11.36
C PRO A 728 -8.18 20.39 -9.93
N ILE A 729 -7.96 19.51 -8.96
CA ILE A 729 -7.72 19.94 -7.59
C ILE A 729 -6.64 21.00 -7.71
N THR A 730 -6.98 22.25 -7.37
CA THR A 730 -6.01 23.35 -7.49
C THR A 730 -4.72 22.94 -6.80
N THR A 731 -3.57 23.35 -7.31
CA THR A 731 -2.26 23.03 -6.71
C THR A 731 -2.26 23.32 -5.21
N ALA A 732 -2.92 24.40 -4.79
CA ALA A 732 -3.12 24.75 -3.39
C ALA A 732 -3.92 23.70 -2.59
N THR A 733 -4.99 23.15 -3.15
CA THR A 733 -5.78 22.08 -2.51
C THR A 733 -5.01 20.76 -2.48
N LYS A 734 -4.25 20.43 -3.54
CA LYS A 734 -3.40 19.24 -3.59
C LYS A 734 -2.29 19.32 -2.55
N ASP A 735 -1.67 20.50 -2.41
CA ASP A 735 -0.64 20.76 -1.41
C ASP A 735 -1.23 20.66 0.02
N ARG A 736 -2.43 21.20 0.27
CA ARG A 736 -3.11 21.05 1.58
C ARG A 736 -3.54 19.61 1.91
N LEU A 737 -4.08 18.87 0.93
CA LEU A 737 -4.45 17.46 1.11
C LEU A 737 -3.20 16.59 1.33
N SER A 738 -2.11 16.87 0.61
CA SER A 738 -0.83 16.18 0.77
C SER A 738 -0.17 16.46 2.13
N GLN A 739 -0.29 17.70 2.66
CA GLN A 739 0.10 18.04 4.04
C GLN A 739 -0.66 17.20 5.08
N GLN A 740 -1.88 16.76 4.76
CA GLN A 740 -2.70 15.87 5.58
C GLN A 740 -2.59 14.38 5.18
N HIS A 741 -1.59 14.04 4.35
CA HIS A 741 -1.33 12.67 3.85
C HIS A 741 -2.44 12.05 3.01
N ILE A 742 -3.31 12.87 2.43
CA ILE A 742 -4.25 12.43 1.40
C ILE A 742 -3.58 12.73 0.06
N SER A 743 -2.91 11.73 -0.50
CA SER A 743 -2.19 11.86 -1.76
C SER A 743 -3.09 11.66 -2.99
N ILE A 744 -4.22 10.96 -2.83
CA ILE A 744 -5.10 10.58 -3.94
C ILE A 744 -6.57 10.76 -3.51
N ILE A 745 -7.40 11.30 -4.39
CA ILE A 745 -8.84 11.54 -4.14
C ILE A 745 -9.58 10.23 -3.81
N SER A 746 -9.13 9.11 -4.38
CA SER A 746 -9.69 7.77 -4.15
C SER A 746 -9.61 7.32 -2.68
N ASP A 747 -8.74 7.92 -1.87
CA ASP A 747 -8.67 7.68 -0.43
C ASP A 747 -9.89 8.24 0.32
N LEU A 748 -10.57 9.22 -0.26
CA LEU A 748 -11.79 9.83 0.25
C LEU A 748 -13.05 9.13 -0.25
N ILE A 749 -12.95 8.07 -1.04
CA ILE A 749 -14.09 7.31 -1.56
C ILE A 749 -14.17 5.96 -0.85
N SER A 750 -15.36 5.62 -0.36
CA SER A 750 -15.64 4.36 0.31
C SER A 750 -16.81 3.63 -0.35
N LEU A 751 -16.72 2.30 -0.39
CA LEU A 751 -17.82 1.43 -0.79
C LEU A 751 -18.65 1.08 0.45
N SER A 752 -19.95 1.42 0.44
CA SER A 752 -20.86 1.13 1.54
C SER A 752 -21.04 -0.37 1.70
N ASN A 753 -21.04 -0.86 2.95
CA ASN A 753 -21.10 -2.30 3.22
C ASN A 753 -22.48 -2.91 2.90
N ASP A 754 -23.56 -2.12 3.01
CA ASP A 754 -24.93 -2.64 2.93
C ASP A 754 -25.47 -2.70 1.50
N LYS A 755 -24.95 -1.84 0.60
CA LYS A 755 -25.48 -1.69 -0.77
C LYS A 755 -24.40 -1.62 -1.85
N PHE A 756 -23.12 -1.76 -1.49
CA PHE A 756 -22.00 -1.60 -2.42
C PHE A 756 -22.08 -0.28 -3.22
N THR A 757 -22.57 0.79 -2.60
CA THR A 757 -22.66 2.13 -3.21
C THR A 757 -21.46 2.99 -2.81
N TYR A 758 -20.94 3.80 -3.73
CA TYR A 758 -19.83 4.72 -3.44
C TYR A 758 -20.30 5.93 -2.62
N GLN A 759 -19.54 6.30 -1.59
CA GLN A 759 -19.80 7.44 -0.72
C GLN A 759 -18.49 8.15 -0.34
N TRP A 760 -18.53 9.48 -0.21
CA TRP A 760 -17.42 10.24 0.35
C TRP A 760 -17.20 9.86 1.82
N GLN A 761 -15.97 9.49 2.17
CA GLN A 761 -15.51 9.21 3.51
C GLN A 761 -14.54 10.32 3.94
N LEU A 762 -15.10 11.40 4.49
CA LEU A 762 -14.34 12.56 4.96
C LEU A 762 -13.66 12.26 6.31
N PRO A 763 -12.39 12.67 6.52
CA PRO A 763 -11.73 12.53 7.81
C PRO A 763 -12.44 13.34 8.90
N SER A 764 -12.67 12.74 10.07
CA SER A 764 -13.33 13.41 11.21
C SER A 764 -12.53 14.58 11.79
N THR A 765 -11.25 14.71 11.43
CA THR A 765 -10.35 15.78 11.89
C THR A 765 -10.44 17.05 11.06
N ILE A 766 -11.20 17.05 9.96
CA ILE A 766 -11.30 18.20 9.06
C ILE A 766 -12.77 18.62 8.96
N PRO A 767 -13.09 19.90 9.14
CA PRO A 767 -14.45 20.39 8.97
C PRO A 767 -14.98 20.07 7.56
N CYS A 768 -16.09 19.32 7.48
CA CYS A 768 -16.68 18.87 6.21
C CYS A 768 -16.89 20.03 5.23
N ASN A 769 -17.30 21.20 5.74
CA ASN A 769 -17.52 22.42 4.96
C ASN A 769 -16.26 23.01 4.30
N LEU A 770 -15.05 22.68 4.75
CA LEU A 770 -13.79 23.13 4.14
C LEU A 770 -13.30 22.17 3.04
N ILE A 771 -13.50 20.86 3.21
CA ILE A 771 -13.12 19.87 2.18
C ILE A 771 -14.15 19.87 1.04
N ILE A 772 -15.45 19.87 1.37
CA ILE A 772 -16.54 19.78 0.40
C ILE A 772 -16.51 20.92 -0.63
N LYS A 773 -16.09 22.13 -0.24
CA LYS A 773 -15.94 23.29 -1.15
C LYS A 773 -14.82 23.14 -2.19
N HIS A 774 -13.92 22.18 -2.00
CA HIS A 774 -12.72 22.00 -2.82
C HIS A 774 -12.59 20.58 -3.38
N LEU A 775 -13.50 19.67 -3.02
CA LEU A 775 -13.65 18.39 -3.70
C LEU A 775 -14.30 18.64 -5.05
N PRO A 776 -13.86 17.94 -6.11
CA PRO A 776 -14.58 17.99 -7.36
C PRO A 776 -16.03 17.58 -7.10
N ASP A 777 -16.94 18.40 -7.61
CA ASP A 777 -18.37 18.14 -7.52
C ASP A 777 -18.63 16.78 -8.17
N ILE A 778 -19.19 15.82 -7.41
CA ILE A 778 -19.69 14.57 -8.01
C ILE A 778 -20.93 14.89 -8.88
N SER A 779 -21.47 16.11 -8.75
CA SER A 779 -22.55 16.67 -9.56
C SER A 779 -22.02 17.61 -10.65
N LEU A 780 -22.24 17.22 -11.91
CA LEU A 780 -22.42 18.09 -13.08
C LEU A 780 -21.26 18.97 -13.56
N VAL A 781 -20.66 18.48 -14.65
CA VAL A 781 -20.13 19.26 -15.78
C VAL A 781 -21.14 20.34 -16.18
N SER A 782 -20.75 21.61 -16.09
CA SER A 782 -21.53 22.72 -16.62
C SER A 782 -21.41 22.77 -18.14
N SER A 783 -22.58 22.82 -18.79
CA SER A 783 -22.88 23.28 -20.15
C SER A 783 -22.10 22.61 -21.30
N HIS A 784 -22.83 21.72 -21.99
CA HIS A 784 -22.48 21.00 -23.24
C HIS A 784 -21.69 19.71 -23.01
N SER A 785 -22.41 18.62 -22.68
CA SER A 785 -21.84 17.28 -22.61
C SER A 785 -22.65 16.30 -23.45
N LEU A 786 -22.17 16.01 -24.66
CA LEU A 786 -22.31 14.69 -25.29
C LEU A 786 -21.49 13.69 -24.46
N LEU A 787 -21.96 12.45 -24.34
CA LEU A 787 -21.36 11.38 -23.52
C LEU A 787 -19.83 11.28 -23.74
N HIS A 788 -19.04 11.45 -22.67
CA HIS A 788 -17.57 11.43 -22.78
C HIS A 788 -16.99 10.00 -22.67
N PRO A 789 -15.89 9.70 -23.38
CA PRO A 789 -15.18 8.42 -23.31
C PRO A 789 -14.62 8.13 -21.90
N GLY A 790 -14.64 6.86 -21.48
CA GLY A 790 -14.00 6.40 -20.23
C GLY A 790 -14.80 6.58 -18.93
N GLN A 791 -16.06 6.99 -18.97
CA GLN A 791 -16.89 7.11 -17.76
C GLN A 791 -17.56 5.78 -17.38
N SER A 792 -17.50 5.43 -16.09
CA SER A 792 -18.18 4.27 -15.52
C SER A 792 -19.35 4.67 -14.62
N TRP A 793 -20.51 4.04 -14.87
CA TRP A 793 -21.78 4.32 -14.18
C TRP A 793 -22.29 3.07 -13.46
N ILE A 794 -23.04 3.28 -12.37
CA ILE A 794 -23.80 2.22 -11.68
C ILE A 794 -25.25 2.32 -12.15
N VAL A 795 -25.79 1.24 -12.71
CA VAL A 795 -27.15 1.19 -13.27
C VAL A 795 -27.92 -0.02 -12.70
N SER A 796 -29.21 0.16 -12.41
CA SER A 796 -30.14 -0.91 -12.01
C SER A 796 -30.38 -1.93 -13.13
N ASN A 797 -30.65 -3.19 -12.78
CA ASN A 797 -30.85 -4.30 -13.72
C ASN A 797 -32.10 -4.16 -14.64
N HIS A 798 -33.05 -3.28 -14.31
CA HIS A 798 -34.23 -3.05 -15.17
C HIS A 798 -33.98 -2.10 -16.33
N LEU A 799 -32.83 -1.42 -16.34
CA LEU A 799 -32.43 -0.50 -17.40
C LEU A 799 -31.51 -1.23 -18.37
N TYR A 800 -32.02 -1.45 -19.57
CA TYR A 800 -31.40 -2.24 -20.63
C TYR A 800 -30.34 -1.43 -21.38
N HIS A 801 -30.66 -0.20 -21.76
CA HIS A 801 -29.78 0.69 -22.52
C HIS A 801 -30.13 2.16 -22.26
N ILE A 802 -29.15 3.08 -22.19
CA ILE A 802 -29.41 4.52 -22.24
C ILE A 802 -29.29 4.94 -23.70
N ILE A 803 -30.41 5.28 -24.33
CA ILE A 803 -30.49 5.56 -25.76
C ILE A 803 -29.90 6.94 -26.05
N THR A 804 -30.31 7.95 -25.28
CA THR A 804 -29.80 9.31 -25.43
C THR A 804 -30.05 10.15 -24.18
N ILE A 805 -29.24 11.18 -23.99
CA ILE A 805 -29.41 12.17 -22.92
C ILE A 805 -29.57 13.54 -23.60
N THR A 806 -30.76 14.14 -23.47
CA THR A 806 -31.01 15.50 -23.94
C THR A 806 -30.89 16.49 -22.79
N GLU A 807 -30.97 17.77 -23.10
CA GLU A 807 -31.00 18.85 -22.09
C GLU A 807 -32.18 18.71 -21.10
N HIS A 808 -33.26 18.04 -21.53
CA HIS A 808 -34.53 17.99 -20.79
C HIS A 808 -34.90 16.58 -20.32
N ALA A 809 -34.30 15.51 -20.85
CA ALA A 809 -34.69 14.14 -20.51
C ALA A 809 -33.54 13.12 -20.66
N ILE A 810 -33.65 12.02 -19.93
CA ILE A 810 -32.88 10.78 -20.16
C ILE A 810 -33.83 9.80 -20.84
N ILE A 811 -33.46 9.33 -22.03
CA ILE A 811 -34.20 8.30 -22.76
C ILE A 811 -33.48 6.97 -22.56
N TYR A 812 -34.21 5.96 -22.11
CA TYR A 812 -33.66 4.65 -21.80
C TYR A 812 -34.61 3.56 -22.28
N ASP A 813 -34.05 2.41 -22.60
CA ASP A 813 -34.78 1.17 -22.75
C ASP A 813 -34.82 0.46 -21.39
N CYS A 814 -35.99 -0.03 -20.99
CA CYS A 814 -36.16 -0.89 -19.84
C CYS A 814 -36.82 -2.22 -20.21
N TYR A 815 -36.52 -3.24 -19.42
CA TYR A 815 -37.15 -4.55 -19.55
C TYR A 815 -38.47 -4.58 -18.76
N GLU A 816 -39.59 -4.87 -19.43
CA GLU A 816 -40.84 -5.22 -18.75
C GLU A 816 -40.88 -6.73 -18.47
N ASP A 817 -40.84 -7.11 -17.19
CA ASP A 817 -40.76 -8.51 -16.72
C ASP A 817 -41.95 -9.39 -17.16
N ASN A 818 -43.03 -8.83 -17.71
CA ASN A 818 -44.25 -9.59 -18.01
C ASN A 818 -44.41 -10.04 -19.47
N ASN A 819 -43.66 -9.51 -20.45
CA ASN A 819 -43.90 -9.83 -21.88
C ASN A 819 -42.63 -9.96 -22.76
N ASN A 820 -41.41 -9.94 -22.19
CA ASN A 820 -40.17 -9.89 -23.00
C ASN A 820 -40.13 -8.72 -24.00
N THR A 821 -40.87 -7.64 -23.72
CA THR A 821 -40.92 -6.44 -24.54
C THR A 821 -40.00 -5.38 -23.96
N ILE A 822 -39.08 -4.87 -24.79
CA ILE A 822 -38.26 -3.70 -24.46
C ILE A 822 -39.14 -2.47 -24.62
N SER A 823 -39.35 -1.70 -23.55
CA SER A 823 -40.11 -0.46 -23.58
C SER A 823 -39.19 0.76 -23.46
N THR A 824 -39.43 1.75 -24.32
CA THR A 824 -38.67 3.00 -24.36
C THR A 824 -39.27 3.98 -23.35
N GLY A 825 -38.54 4.25 -22.27
CA GLY A 825 -38.90 5.21 -21.23
C GLY A 825 -38.18 6.55 -21.40
N SER A 826 -38.81 7.63 -20.93
CA SER A 826 -38.14 8.92 -20.80
C SER A 826 -38.37 9.49 -19.39
N ILE A 827 -37.29 9.93 -18.75
CA ILE A 827 -37.34 10.62 -17.45
C ILE A 827 -36.91 12.07 -17.68
N LEU A 828 -37.82 13.00 -17.37
CA LEU A 828 -37.53 14.44 -17.43
C LEU A 828 -36.50 14.82 -16.37
N LYS A 829 -35.52 15.64 -16.76
CA LYS A 829 -34.55 16.22 -15.85
C LYS A 829 -35.28 17.23 -14.95
N LEU A 830 -35.30 16.95 -13.65
CA LEU A 830 -35.85 17.83 -12.63
C LEU A 830 -35.17 19.20 -12.67
N GLN A 831 -35.95 20.28 -12.83
CA GLN A 831 -35.52 21.61 -12.37
C GLN A 831 -35.98 21.80 -10.92
N SER A 832 -35.17 22.52 -10.14
CA SER A 832 -35.29 22.68 -8.68
C SER A 832 -36.64 23.17 -8.15
N SER A 833 -37.55 23.65 -9.01
CA SER A 833 -38.83 24.26 -8.64
C SER A 833 -40.06 23.34 -8.61
N HIS A 834 -39.98 22.05 -8.98
CA HIS A 834 -41.18 21.21 -9.22
C HIS A 834 -41.34 19.96 -8.32
N SER A 835 -40.64 19.88 -7.19
CA SER A 835 -40.66 18.67 -6.32
C SER A 835 -42.05 18.27 -5.76
N LYS A 836 -42.99 19.21 -5.65
CA LYS A 836 -44.36 18.96 -5.16
C LYS A 836 -45.27 18.24 -6.17
N ILE A 837 -45.00 18.31 -7.48
CA ILE A 837 -45.86 17.73 -8.51
C ILE A 837 -45.61 16.22 -8.69
N LEU A 838 -44.37 15.76 -8.44
CA LEU A 838 -43.97 14.37 -8.68
C LEU A 838 -44.33 13.41 -7.54
N THR A 839 -44.49 13.90 -6.31
CA THR A 839 -45.01 13.10 -5.20
C THR A 839 -46.48 12.68 -5.40
N GLN A 840 -47.21 13.34 -6.32
CA GLN A 840 -48.58 13.00 -6.68
C GLN A 840 -48.69 12.02 -7.88
N GLN A 841 -47.61 11.82 -8.66
CA GLN A 841 -47.68 11.04 -9.90
C GLN A 841 -47.11 9.61 -9.82
N PHE A 842 -46.32 9.26 -8.80
CA PHE A 842 -45.68 7.93 -8.70
C PHE A 842 -46.08 7.20 -7.41
N CYS A 843 -46.73 6.04 -7.54
CA CYS A 843 -47.26 5.22 -6.43
C CYS A 843 -46.26 4.25 -5.77
N SER A 844 -44.95 4.33 -6.06
CA SER A 844 -43.94 3.48 -5.40
C SER A 844 -42.69 4.27 -5.00
N THR A 845 -42.06 3.85 -3.89
CA THR A 845 -40.95 4.56 -3.24
C THR A 845 -39.67 4.56 -4.08
N VAL A 846 -39.48 5.61 -4.88
CA VAL A 846 -38.17 6.00 -5.41
C VAL A 846 -37.40 6.72 -4.31
N ARG A 847 -36.24 6.19 -3.88
CA ARG A 847 -35.36 6.89 -2.93
C ARG A 847 -34.42 7.84 -3.66
N VAL A 848 -34.78 9.12 -3.70
CA VAL A 848 -33.89 10.19 -4.15
C VAL A 848 -33.09 10.71 -2.95
N LEU A 849 -31.77 10.51 -2.95
CA LEU A 849 -30.86 11.17 -2.01
C LEU A 849 -30.59 12.59 -2.51
N THR A 850 -31.08 13.59 -1.80
CA THR A 850 -30.72 15.00 -2.00
C THR A 850 -29.79 15.44 -0.87
N LEU A 851 -28.66 16.06 -1.22
CA LEU A 851 -27.88 16.88 -0.30
C LEU A 851 -27.98 18.35 -0.76
N PRO A 852 -28.04 19.31 0.17
CA PRO A 852 -28.23 20.71 -0.18
C PRO A 852 -26.93 21.27 -0.75
N TYR A 853 -26.93 21.59 -2.04
CA TYR A 853 -26.48 22.85 -2.66
C TYR A 853 -26.19 22.59 -4.14
N GLY A 854 -27.04 23.16 -5.00
CA GLY A 854 -26.70 23.53 -6.37
C GLY A 854 -26.23 22.43 -7.32
N THR A 855 -27.14 21.58 -7.78
CA THR A 855 -27.42 21.22 -9.20
C THR A 855 -28.03 19.82 -9.31
N ASN A 856 -28.91 19.66 -10.29
CA ASN A 856 -29.93 18.61 -10.39
C ASN A 856 -29.36 17.19 -10.50
N LEU A 857 -29.48 16.38 -9.45
CA LEU A 857 -29.22 14.93 -9.48
C LEU A 857 -30.50 14.15 -9.20
N LEU A 858 -30.80 13.20 -10.11
CA LEU A 858 -31.89 12.23 -9.99
C LEU A 858 -31.24 10.84 -9.84
N LEU A 859 -31.27 10.30 -8.63
CA LEU A 859 -30.81 8.95 -8.33
C LEU A 859 -31.98 7.98 -8.59
N ILE A 860 -31.89 7.13 -9.61
CA ILE A 860 -32.91 6.08 -9.86
C ILE A 860 -32.49 4.83 -9.09
N THR A 861 -33.10 4.62 -7.92
CA THR A 861 -33.02 3.34 -7.19
C THR A 861 -34.42 2.73 -7.08
N ASP A 862 -34.53 1.46 -7.46
CA ASP A 862 -35.68 0.54 -7.29
C ASP A 862 -37.02 1.01 -7.88
N LEU A 863 -37.34 0.53 -9.10
CA LEU A 863 -38.72 0.43 -9.58
C LEU A 863 -39.23 -0.98 -9.25
N TYR A 864 -39.75 -1.20 -8.04
CA TYR A 864 -40.55 -2.40 -7.77
C TYR A 864 -41.98 -2.18 -8.27
N HIS A 865 -42.46 -3.08 -9.14
CA HIS A 865 -43.88 -3.32 -9.33
C HIS A 865 -44.38 -4.13 -8.12
N THR A 866 -45.04 -3.49 -7.15
CA THR A 866 -45.76 -4.25 -6.11
C THR A 866 -47.13 -4.63 -6.64
N SER A 867 -47.28 -5.86 -7.13
CA SER A 867 -48.57 -6.53 -7.25
C SER A 867 -48.98 -7.10 -5.88
N THR A 868 -49.37 -6.23 -4.92
CA THR A 868 -50.32 -6.48 -3.80
C THR A 868 -50.16 -5.43 -2.68
N PRO A 869 -51.25 -5.03 -1.98
CA PRO A 869 -51.25 -3.92 -1.03
C PRO A 869 -50.82 -4.38 0.37
N PHE A 870 -49.74 -3.82 0.91
CA PHE A 870 -49.37 -4.01 2.32
C PHE A 870 -49.72 -2.78 3.15
N ASN A 871 -50.84 -2.89 3.88
CA ASN A 871 -51.07 -2.17 5.12
C ASN A 871 -49.96 -2.53 6.13
N SER A 872 -49.04 -1.61 6.40
CA SER A 872 -48.42 -1.48 7.72
C SER A 872 -47.76 -0.09 7.87
N LEU A 873 -48.42 0.76 8.64
CA LEU A 873 -47.92 2.03 9.14
C LEU A 873 -46.62 1.81 9.94
N LYS A 874 -45.54 2.53 9.61
CA LYS A 874 -44.54 2.93 10.62
C LYS A 874 -45.11 4.15 11.34
N LEU A 875 -45.67 3.91 12.53
CA LEU A 875 -46.05 4.96 13.47
C LEU A 875 -44.82 5.83 13.78
N GLN A 876 -44.94 7.14 13.59
CA GLN A 876 -44.03 8.10 14.24
C GLN A 876 -44.15 7.92 15.76
N PRO A 877 -43.06 8.05 16.55
CA PRO A 877 -43.14 8.02 18.00
C PRO A 877 -44.13 9.07 18.52
N ASP A 878 -45.03 8.70 19.44
CA ASP A 878 -46.11 9.56 19.94
C ASP A 878 -45.63 10.91 20.49
N TRP A 879 -44.40 10.98 21.01
CA TRP A 879 -43.81 12.21 21.53
C TRP A 879 -43.51 13.25 20.44
N ILE A 880 -43.24 12.82 19.19
CA ILE A 880 -43.04 13.75 18.06
C ILE A 880 -44.36 14.42 17.68
N ASN A 881 -45.45 13.66 17.65
CA ASN A 881 -46.79 14.21 17.41
C ASN A 881 -47.18 15.22 18.49
N GLN A 882 -46.88 14.92 19.77
CA GLN A 882 -47.11 15.85 20.89
C GLN A 882 -46.25 17.13 20.77
N LEU A 883 -44.98 17.00 20.37
CA LEU A 883 -44.10 18.14 20.13
C LEU A 883 -44.62 19.03 19.00
N GLN A 884 -45.04 18.42 17.89
CA GLN A 884 -45.65 19.11 16.74
C GLN A 884 -46.94 19.84 17.12
N GLN A 885 -47.78 19.22 17.94
CA GLN A 885 -49.01 19.84 18.45
C GLN A 885 -48.70 21.04 19.36
N SER A 886 -47.69 20.93 20.21
CA SER A 886 -47.28 22.02 21.10
C SER A 886 -46.63 23.18 20.35
N ILE A 887 -45.79 22.90 19.35
CA ILE A 887 -45.14 23.92 18.50
C ILE A 887 -46.17 24.64 17.62
N SER A 888 -47.08 23.92 16.97
CA SER A 888 -48.12 24.52 16.12
C SER A 888 -49.12 25.40 16.87
N GLN A 889 -49.26 25.26 18.19
CA GLN A 889 -50.09 26.13 19.01
C GLN A 889 -49.45 27.49 19.31
N HIS A 890 -48.12 27.59 19.26
CA HIS A 890 -47.38 28.77 19.71
C HIS A 890 -46.59 29.44 18.58
N ILE A 891 -46.31 28.73 17.48
CA ILE A 891 -45.43 29.19 16.40
C ILE A 891 -46.18 29.12 15.06
N GLN A 892 -46.35 30.27 14.42
CA GLN A 892 -47.02 30.39 13.12
C GLN A 892 -46.06 30.38 11.92
N THR A 893 -44.74 30.36 12.16
CA THR A 893 -43.71 30.28 11.12
C THR A 893 -43.33 28.83 10.78
N ASP A 894 -42.72 28.62 9.61
CA ASP A 894 -42.32 27.29 9.14
C ASP A 894 -41.26 26.67 10.08
N TYR A 895 -41.50 25.42 10.50
CA TYR A 895 -40.59 24.70 11.40
C TYR A 895 -40.31 23.27 10.90
N SER A 896 -39.17 22.72 11.33
CA SER A 896 -38.74 21.33 11.03
C SER A 896 -38.32 20.63 12.31
N ILE A 897 -38.79 19.40 12.56
CA ILE A 897 -38.44 18.60 13.75
C ILE A 897 -37.62 17.38 13.31
N TYR A 898 -36.47 17.16 13.94
CA TYR A 898 -35.58 16.04 13.66
C TYR A 898 -35.83 14.85 14.59
N SER A 899 -35.38 13.66 14.18
CA SER A 899 -35.61 12.41 14.92
C SER A 899 -34.92 12.34 16.29
N ASP A 900 -33.98 13.25 16.57
CA ASP A 900 -33.32 13.40 17.88
C ASP A 900 -34.04 14.40 18.81
N GLY A 901 -35.12 15.04 18.35
CA GLY A 901 -35.94 16.00 19.08
C GLY A 901 -35.47 17.45 18.97
N SER A 902 -34.42 17.72 18.20
CA SER A 902 -34.08 19.09 17.82
C SER A 902 -35.08 19.63 16.79
N PHE A 903 -35.28 20.95 16.75
CA PHE A 903 -36.16 21.60 15.79
C PHE A 903 -35.60 22.93 15.32
N ILE A 904 -35.95 23.33 14.09
CA ILE A 904 -35.56 24.60 13.48
C ILE A 904 -36.79 25.49 13.35
N ILE A 905 -36.64 26.75 13.75
CA ILE A 905 -37.61 27.84 13.51
C ILE A 905 -36.81 28.99 12.91
N ASP A 906 -37.23 29.48 11.73
CA ASP A 906 -36.60 30.61 11.02
C ASP A 906 -35.08 30.50 10.82
N GLY A 907 -34.57 29.27 10.71
CA GLY A 907 -33.15 28.98 10.45
C GLY A 907 -32.29 28.74 11.70
N ASP A 908 -32.83 28.98 12.90
CA ASP A 908 -32.13 28.73 14.17
C ASP A 908 -32.48 27.34 14.73
N ILE A 909 -31.46 26.62 15.23
CA ILE A 909 -31.59 25.26 15.75
C ILE A 909 -31.80 25.31 17.27
N TYR A 910 -32.87 24.68 17.72
CA TYR A 910 -33.25 24.52 19.11
C TYR A 910 -33.22 23.04 19.50
N ASP A 911 -32.72 22.74 20.70
CA ASP A 911 -32.80 21.39 21.24
C ASP A 911 -34.17 21.14 21.91
N LYS A 912 -34.48 19.87 22.20
CA LYS A 912 -35.74 19.49 22.86
C LYS A 912 -35.97 20.18 24.22
N THR A 913 -34.92 20.62 24.91
CA THR A 913 -35.01 21.27 26.22
C THR A 913 -35.35 22.76 26.13
N PHE A 914 -35.37 23.32 24.91
CA PHE A 914 -35.78 24.70 24.67
C PHE A 914 -37.24 24.95 25.06
N LEU A 915 -38.13 23.98 24.79
CA LEU A 915 -39.55 24.06 25.13
C LEU A 915 -39.82 23.98 26.64
N ASP A 916 -38.88 23.42 27.41
CA ASP A 916 -39.00 23.30 28.87
C ASP A 916 -38.61 24.59 29.61
N ASN A 917 -38.16 25.64 28.89
CA ASN A 917 -37.65 26.88 29.49
C ASN A 917 -38.39 28.12 28.96
N PRO A 918 -39.48 28.57 29.62
CA PRO A 918 -40.29 29.70 29.18
C PRO A 918 -39.52 31.03 29.08
N LYS A 919 -38.39 31.20 29.79
CA LYS A 919 -37.55 32.39 29.65
C LYS A 919 -36.78 32.42 28.33
N LYS A 920 -36.37 31.26 27.81
CA LYS A 920 -35.64 31.16 26.52
C LYS A 920 -36.57 31.45 25.34
N ILE A 921 -37.81 30.95 25.42
CA ILE A 921 -38.88 31.18 24.44
C ILE A 921 -39.14 32.69 24.30
N ALA A 922 -39.33 33.40 25.42
CA ALA A 922 -39.56 34.85 25.43
C ALA A 922 -38.37 35.67 24.88
N THR A 923 -37.12 35.26 25.11
CA THR A 923 -35.94 35.93 24.54
C THR A 923 -35.74 35.68 23.05
N ALA A 924 -36.32 34.61 22.50
CA ALA A 924 -36.26 34.29 21.07
C ALA A 924 -37.38 34.99 20.26
N GLY A 925 -38.28 35.73 20.92
CA GLY A 925 -39.41 36.39 20.27
C GLY A 925 -40.51 35.44 19.82
N ILE A 926 -40.57 34.24 20.41
CA ILE A 926 -41.52 33.15 20.13
C ILE A 926 -42.62 33.12 21.19
#